data_AF-A0A1J1LK81-F1
#
_entry.id   AF-A0A1J1LK81-F1
#
_cell.length_a   1.000
_cell.length_b   1.000
_cell.length_c   1.000
_cell.angle_alpha   90.00
_cell.angle_beta   90.00
_cell.angle_gamma   90.00
#
_symmetry.space_group_name_H-M   'P 1'
#
loop_
_entity.id
_entity.type
_entity.pdbx_description
1 polymer ?
#
loop_
_entity_poly.entity_id
_entity_poly.type
_entity_poly.pdbx_seq_one_letter_code
_entity_poly.pdbx_strand_id
1 'polypeptide(L)'
;MSSSHHLVFPPQSYSWECLTASEVLTQQNSPNGDLRVGNDLLMFLALQALQRQVPPRLNCFKTFSPEIQQEIYNYFGSYQQTCLIVEQLLLNLQNPTFISQSCQQSSLGKKLPNALYIHRSALCDLNIVLRVYEQLSRFYLPLLKPFTLIKFHTNQPVISYLFYPDFDQDPHPALTASFQVNVKTGQVNLMDYSNSDNPPILHRKETFVSADYPHYEKFTQLTQTEEKLGLLEPRRISVSALDAELIQSEQRLYRTIGTRKGWQQHLNKHGVEIQDHQVIKIGDQGDHLIPINSDDPLAFIPKIERHRAALPRKTLSRPVRLAIEAELFQQETTFFDYGCGYGGDIQRLAEQGYISTGWDPYYSPQTPRVESDIVNLGYVINVIECQTERREALIQAWNLTRKVLIIAAQVLVDTQEKGIMVYGDGVITSRNTFQKYYQQEELKVYIDQVLNVDAIPLDLGIYIVFRDETEAEKFRASRFRSRLTSPKVRLNIKRFEDYQDLLQPLIQFVSDRGRLPVETELPEEEPIKQEFGSLKRAFQLILQATNPDEWDVIAHKRRQDLLVYIALSRFGRRPKLFQLSEQMKNDIKGLFGSYKKSCNLADLMLYTLGDPKIIANHCQNSAVGQKRANSLWIHISALEKLDPLLRLYEGCASQTLGRPEGANLIKFHIKTPKISYLFSPDFDLEPHPTLSTCMQIDLRDLQVSYQAYDGPNPPILHRKETLVTPEYPHYQQLVRLSDQEEKWGLLDNFRLIRTRLGWLKCLEDHCAEIRGYRVYWRTDADPYRVKLLRSARRARKKLQSCDP
;
A
#
# COMPACT_ATOMS: atom_id res chain seq x y z
N MET A 1 9.83 -45.35 2.59
CA MET A 1 9.94 -45.53 1.13
C MET A 1 11.03 -44.60 0.64
N SER A 2 12.16 -45.16 0.21
CA SER A 2 13.35 -44.44 -0.23
C SER A 2 12.99 -43.52 -1.42
N SER A 3 13.24 -42.22 -1.27
CA SER A 3 13.19 -41.25 -2.37
C SER A 3 14.36 -41.52 -3.31
N SER A 4 14.14 -42.35 -4.33
CA SER A 4 15.14 -42.62 -5.37
C SER A 4 15.47 -41.33 -6.12
N HIS A 5 16.73 -40.88 -6.06
CA HIS A 5 17.22 -39.68 -6.74
C HIS A 5 17.37 -39.83 -8.27
N HIS A 6 17.10 -41.02 -8.81
CA HIS A 6 17.29 -41.38 -10.22
C HIS A 6 16.06 -41.09 -11.09
N LEU A 7 16.27 -40.86 -12.39
CA LEU A 7 15.21 -40.75 -13.39
C LEU A 7 14.39 -42.05 -13.44
N VAL A 8 13.07 -41.96 -13.53
CA VAL A 8 12.19 -43.12 -13.71
C VAL A 8 12.05 -43.40 -15.20
N PHE A 9 12.54 -44.57 -15.61
CA PHE A 9 12.54 -45.00 -17.00
C PHE A 9 11.26 -45.77 -17.34
N PRO A 10 10.80 -45.68 -18.59
CA PRO A 10 9.59 -46.36 -19.02
C PRO A 10 9.72 -47.90 -19.03
N PRO A 11 8.61 -48.63 -18.88
CA PRO A 11 8.61 -50.10 -18.87
C PRO A 11 9.01 -50.69 -20.23
N GLN A 12 9.53 -51.92 -20.22
CA GLN A 12 10.04 -52.61 -21.42
C GLN A 12 8.99 -52.76 -22.55
N SER A 13 7.70 -52.67 -22.20
CA SER A 13 6.57 -52.81 -23.13
C SER A 13 6.27 -51.53 -23.94
N TYR A 14 6.98 -50.43 -23.72
CA TYR A 14 6.75 -49.20 -24.47
C TYR A 14 7.38 -49.23 -25.85
N SER A 15 6.55 -49.09 -26.88
CA SER A 15 6.99 -48.87 -28.25
C SER A 15 7.37 -47.40 -28.41
N TRP A 16 8.66 -47.12 -28.42
CA TRP A 16 9.16 -45.79 -28.78
C TRP A 16 8.89 -45.53 -30.27
N GLU A 17 8.59 -44.28 -30.62
CA GLU A 17 8.94 -43.72 -31.93
C GLU A 17 10.48 -43.62 -31.97
N CYS A 18 11.16 -44.77 -32.01
CA CYS A 18 12.60 -44.83 -32.22
C CYS A 18 12.84 -44.62 -33.71
N LEU A 19 13.89 -43.84 -34.04
CA LEU A 19 14.49 -43.96 -35.36
C LEU A 19 14.76 -45.44 -35.60
N THR A 20 14.13 -46.02 -36.61
CA THR A 20 14.44 -47.37 -37.06
C THR A 20 15.90 -47.39 -37.53
N ALA A 21 16.51 -48.58 -37.53
CA ALA A 21 17.83 -48.73 -38.14
C ALA A 21 17.86 -48.13 -39.56
N SER A 22 16.76 -48.26 -40.31
CA SER A 22 16.61 -47.66 -41.63
C SER A 22 16.56 -46.12 -41.63
N GLU A 23 15.90 -45.50 -40.66
CA GLU A 23 15.76 -44.03 -40.58
C GLU A 23 17.07 -43.34 -40.17
N VAL A 24 17.84 -43.96 -39.27
CA VAL A 24 19.20 -43.47 -38.91
C VAL A 24 20.11 -43.46 -40.14
N LEU A 25 19.99 -44.48 -40.99
CA LEU A 25 20.84 -44.66 -42.18
C LEU A 25 20.50 -43.70 -43.34
N THR A 26 19.28 -43.16 -43.40
CA THR A 26 18.80 -42.36 -44.55
C THR A 26 19.14 -40.86 -44.54
N GLN A 27 19.73 -40.30 -43.48
CA GLN A 27 19.89 -38.84 -43.30
C GLN A 27 21.15 -38.19 -43.97
N GLN A 28 21.71 -38.79 -45.02
CA GLN A 28 23.05 -38.45 -45.55
C GLN A 28 23.23 -37.09 -46.29
N ASN A 29 22.22 -36.22 -46.41
CA ASN A 29 22.31 -35.04 -47.29
C ASN A 29 22.15 -33.69 -46.54
N SER A 30 23.22 -33.23 -45.87
CA SER A 30 23.38 -31.83 -45.44
C SER A 30 24.84 -31.53 -45.08
N PRO A 31 25.31 -30.27 -45.13
CA PRO A 31 26.71 -29.91 -44.85
C PRO A 31 27.17 -30.16 -43.39
N ASN A 32 26.23 -30.38 -42.46
CA ASN A 32 26.46 -30.86 -41.08
C ASN A 32 26.09 -32.34 -40.88
N GLY A 33 25.93 -33.11 -41.98
CA GLY A 33 25.34 -34.45 -41.99
C GLY A 33 26.03 -35.46 -41.08
N ASP A 34 27.36 -35.48 -41.05
CA ASP A 34 28.12 -36.48 -40.30
C ASP A 34 27.92 -36.38 -38.77
N LEU A 35 27.87 -35.16 -38.23
CA LEU A 35 27.64 -34.96 -36.80
C LEU A 35 26.19 -35.31 -36.41
N ARG A 36 25.24 -35.04 -37.32
CA ARG A 36 23.81 -35.34 -37.12
C ARG A 36 23.55 -36.85 -37.13
N VAL A 37 24.10 -37.58 -38.10
CA VAL A 37 23.97 -39.04 -38.18
C VAL A 37 24.59 -39.73 -36.97
N GLY A 38 25.79 -39.29 -36.53
CA GLY A 38 26.40 -39.79 -35.30
C GLY A 38 25.53 -39.54 -34.05
N ASN A 39 24.95 -38.35 -33.91
CA ASN A 39 24.03 -38.05 -32.79
C ASN A 39 22.74 -38.88 -32.84
N ASP A 40 22.19 -39.10 -34.03
CA ASP A 40 21.00 -39.94 -34.22
C ASP A 40 21.28 -41.40 -33.86
N LEU A 41 22.46 -41.91 -34.22
CA LEU A 41 22.94 -43.23 -33.81
C LEU A 41 23.14 -43.32 -32.29
N LEU A 42 23.69 -42.29 -31.64
CA LEU A 42 23.78 -42.23 -30.17
C LEU A 42 22.41 -42.18 -29.50
N MET A 43 21.46 -41.41 -30.06
CA MET A 43 20.08 -41.34 -29.57
C MET A 43 19.44 -42.73 -29.62
N PHE A 44 19.55 -43.41 -30.77
CA PHE A 44 19.05 -44.77 -30.97
C PHE A 44 19.62 -45.74 -29.93
N LEU A 45 20.94 -45.77 -29.76
CA LEU A 45 21.62 -46.66 -28.82
C LEU A 45 21.27 -46.36 -27.35
N ALA A 46 21.17 -45.08 -26.98
CA ALA A 46 20.77 -44.67 -25.64
C ALA A 46 19.32 -45.09 -25.33
N LEU A 47 18.38 -44.88 -26.25
CA LEU A 47 16.99 -45.29 -26.09
C LEU A 47 16.85 -46.82 -25.99
N GLN A 48 17.65 -47.58 -26.75
CA GLN A 48 17.71 -49.04 -26.63
C GLN A 48 18.23 -49.49 -25.25
N ALA A 49 19.28 -48.84 -24.72
CA ALA A 49 19.81 -49.16 -23.39
C ALA A 49 18.76 -48.93 -22.28
N LEU A 50 17.93 -47.90 -22.43
CA LEU A 50 16.87 -47.53 -21.48
C LEU A 50 15.70 -48.52 -21.41
N GLN A 51 15.50 -49.37 -22.44
CA GLN A 51 14.44 -50.38 -22.46
C GLN A 51 14.77 -51.63 -21.60
N ARG A 52 16.02 -51.88 -21.19
CA ARG A 52 16.48 -53.20 -20.72
C ARG A 52 16.83 -53.32 -19.22
N GLN A 53 16.02 -52.72 -18.34
CA GLN A 53 16.10 -52.72 -16.86
C GLN A 53 17.01 -51.64 -16.25
N VAL A 54 16.86 -51.38 -14.95
CA VAL A 54 17.67 -50.44 -14.17
C VAL A 54 18.73 -51.25 -13.38
N PRO A 55 20.04 -51.00 -13.57
CA PRO A 55 20.65 -50.00 -14.45
C PRO A 55 20.62 -50.40 -15.94
N PRO A 56 20.53 -49.42 -16.87
CA PRO A 56 20.40 -49.65 -18.32
C PRO A 56 21.61 -50.41 -18.89
N ARG A 57 21.38 -51.35 -19.82
CA ARG A 57 22.43 -52.15 -20.49
C ARG A 57 22.24 -52.17 -22.00
N LEU A 58 23.31 -51.89 -22.75
CA LEU A 58 23.33 -52.00 -24.21
C LEU A 58 23.26 -53.46 -24.69
N ASN A 59 22.69 -53.67 -25.87
CA ASN A 59 22.59 -54.99 -26.51
C ASN A 59 23.95 -55.48 -26.99
N CYS A 60 24.23 -56.79 -26.91
CA CYS A 60 25.47 -57.35 -27.46
C CYS A 60 25.68 -56.95 -28.93
N PHE A 61 26.89 -56.55 -29.32
CA PHE A 61 27.21 -56.04 -30.67
C PHE A 61 26.65 -56.89 -31.81
N LYS A 62 26.70 -58.22 -31.66
CA LYS A 62 26.22 -59.21 -32.65
C LYS A 62 24.70 -59.18 -32.89
N THR A 63 23.94 -58.48 -32.06
CA THR A 63 22.48 -58.38 -32.16
C THR A 63 22.02 -57.22 -33.04
N PHE A 64 22.92 -56.29 -33.39
CA PHE A 64 22.65 -55.23 -34.36
C PHE A 64 22.80 -55.77 -35.79
N SER A 65 22.09 -55.17 -36.75
CA SER A 65 22.24 -55.53 -38.16
C SER A 65 23.66 -55.19 -38.67
N PRO A 66 24.18 -55.87 -39.71
CA PRO A 66 25.52 -55.61 -40.25
C PRO A 66 25.76 -54.14 -40.62
N GLU A 67 24.73 -53.44 -41.09
CA GLU A 67 24.78 -52.03 -41.49
C GLU A 67 25.01 -51.12 -40.27
N ILE A 68 24.26 -51.35 -39.17
CA ILE A 68 24.43 -50.60 -37.92
C ILE A 68 25.78 -50.91 -37.28
N GLN A 69 26.24 -52.16 -37.36
CA GLN A 69 27.57 -52.54 -36.90
C GLN A 69 28.65 -51.74 -37.64
N GLN A 70 28.52 -51.58 -38.96
CA GLN A 70 29.44 -50.80 -39.78
C GLN A 70 29.40 -49.31 -39.41
N GLU A 71 28.23 -48.72 -39.23
CA GLU A 71 28.13 -47.31 -38.84
C GLU A 71 28.70 -47.02 -37.44
N ILE A 72 28.51 -47.95 -36.50
CA ILE A 72 29.14 -47.85 -35.18
C ILE A 72 30.67 -47.77 -35.32
N TYR A 73 31.26 -48.57 -36.21
CA TYR A 73 32.70 -48.50 -36.49
C TYR A 73 33.09 -47.20 -37.21
N ASN A 74 32.30 -46.75 -38.20
CA ASN A 74 32.60 -45.54 -38.96
C ASN A 74 32.62 -44.28 -38.07
N TYR A 75 31.62 -44.12 -37.20
CA TYR A 75 31.45 -42.90 -36.40
C TYR A 75 32.18 -42.93 -35.05
N PHE A 76 32.36 -44.12 -34.45
CA PHE A 76 32.90 -44.23 -33.09
C PHE A 76 34.14 -45.12 -32.98
N GLY A 77 34.62 -45.71 -34.08
CA GLY A 77 35.84 -46.51 -34.15
C GLY A 77 35.75 -47.91 -33.51
N SER A 78 34.95 -48.10 -32.45
CA SER A 78 34.69 -49.42 -31.87
C SER A 78 33.39 -49.48 -31.07
N TYR A 79 32.83 -50.68 -30.95
CA TYR A 79 31.66 -50.90 -30.10
C TYR A 79 31.92 -50.60 -28.62
N GLN A 80 33.12 -50.92 -28.11
CA GLN A 80 33.48 -50.62 -26.72
C GLN A 80 33.52 -49.11 -26.45
N GLN A 81 34.10 -48.33 -27.36
CA GLN A 81 34.12 -46.86 -27.27
C GLN A 81 32.69 -46.29 -27.34
N THR A 82 31.85 -46.86 -28.19
CA THR A 82 30.42 -46.49 -28.28
C THR A 82 29.70 -46.74 -26.96
N CYS A 83 29.91 -47.88 -26.31
CA CYS A 83 29.34 -48.17 -25.00
C CYS A 83 29.74 -47.11 -23.95
N LEU A 84 31.02 -46.73 -23.90
CA LEU A 84 31.50 -45.70 -22.99
C LEU A 84 30.84 -44.34 -23.25
N ILE A 85 30.68 -43.95 -24.51
CA ILE A 85 30.01 -42.69 -24.89
C ILE A 85 28.54 -42.71 -24.49
N VAL A 86 27.84 -43.82 -24.71
CA VAL A 86 26.43 -43.97 -24.31
C VAL A 86 26.28 -43.99 -22.79
N GLU A 87 27.15 -44.69 -22.06
CA GLU A 87 27.17 -44.68 -20.59
C GLU A 87 27.39 -43.26 -20.04
N GLN A 88 28.35 -42.52 -20.61
CA GLN A 88 28.60 -41.13 -20.25
C GLN A 88 27.38 -40.24 -20.53
N LEU A 89 26.72 -40.43 -21.67
CA LEU A 89 25.49 -39.73 -22.02
C LEU A 89 24.38 -40.00 -21.01
N LEU A 90 24.18 -41.26 -20.61
CA LEU A 90 23.18 -41.65 -19.61
C LEU A 90 23.50 -41.10 -18.22
N LEU A 91 24.78 -41.03 -17.83
CA LEU A 91 25.22 -40.38 -16.60
C LEU A 91 24.94 -38.87 -16.61
N ASN A 92 25.23 -38.22 -17.74
CA ASN A 92 24.96 -36.79 -17.91
C ASN A 92 23.46 -36.46 -17.78
N LEU A 93 22.57 -37.34 -18.26
CA LEU A 93 21.11 -37.18 -18.11
C LEU A 93 20.66 -37.21 -16.64
N GLN A 94 21.36 -37.94 -15.77
CA GLN A 94 21.03 -37.98 -14.34
C GLN A 94 21.49 -36.72 -13.58
N ASN A 95 22.34 -35.89 -14.19
CA ASN A 95 22.90 -34.69 -13.59
C ASN A 95 22.11 -33.43 -14.01
N PRO A 96 21.28 -32.84 -13.13
CA PRO A 96 20.49 -31.65 -13.47
C PRO A 96 21.35 -30.45 -13.88
N THR A 97 22.56 -30.33 -13.31
CA THR A 97 23.50 -29.25 -13.64
C THR A 97 23.95 -29.36 -15.09
N PHE A 98 24.16 -30.58 -15.58
CA PHE A 98 24.58 -30.82 -16.96
C PHE A 98 23.45 -30.48 -17.95
N ILE A 99 22.20 -30.87 -17.64
CA ILE A 99 21.01 -30.47 -18.43
C ILE A 99 20.88 -28.94 -18.48
N SER A 100 21.01 -28.28 -17.33
CA SER A 100 20.96 -26.81 -17.25
C SER A 100 22.06 -26.16 -18.08
N GLN A 101 23.29 -26.67 -18.01
CA GLN A 101 24.41 -26.17 -18.79
C GLN A 101 24.18 -26.35 -20.30
N SER A 102 23.70 -27.52 -20.73
CA SER A 102 23.34 -27.78 -22.13
C SER A 102 22.25 -26.83 -22.61
N CYS A 103 21.26 -26.50 -21.77
CA CYS A 103 20.22 -25.51 -22.10
C CYS A 103 20.81 -24.11 -22.29
N GLN A 104 21.70 -23.66 -21.40
CA GLN A 104 22.30 -22.32 -21.47
C GLN A 104 23.29 -22.16 -22.63
N GLN A 105 23.98 -23.26 -22.99
CA GLN A 105 24.91 -23.31 -24.12
C GLN A 105 24.23 -23.48 -25.49
N SER A 106 22.92 -23.75 -25.52
CA SER A 106 22.19 -23.89 -26.78
C SER A 106 22.30 -22.62 -27.62
N SER A 107 22.63 -22.78 -28.91
CA SER A 107 22.57 -21.72 -29.93
C SER A 107 21.16 -21.52 -30.47
N LEU A 108 20.26 -22.49 -30.25
CA LEU A 108 18.88 -22.49 -30.71
C LEU A 108 17.91 -22.29 -29.55
N GLY A 109 16.84 -21.54 -29.79
CA GLY A 109 15.76 -21.30 -28.84
C GLY A 109 15.94 -20.09 -27.93
N LYS A 110 14.84 -19.68 -27.29
CA LYS A 110 14.76 -18.55 -26.37
C LYS A 110 15.27 -18.95 -25.00
N LYS A 111 16.43 -18.41 -24.62
CA LYS A 111 17.06 -18.62 -23.31
C LYS A 111 16.55 -17.60 -22.30
N LEU A 112 16.07 -18.10 -21.17
CA LEU A 112 15.72 -17.35 -19.96
C LEU A 112 16.57 -17.88 -18.78
N PRO A 113 16.68 -17.13 -17.66
CA PRO A 113 17.48 -17.57 -16.51
C PRO A 113 17.13 -18.98 -16.02
N ASN A 114 15.84 -19.33 -16.04
CA ASN A 114 15.32 -20.58 -15.51
C ASN A 114 14.75 -21.54 -16.58
N ALA A 115 14.87 -21.22 -17.88
CA ALA A 115 14.28 -22.06 -18.92
C ALA A 115 14.89 -21.85 -20.32
N LEU A 116 14.82 -22.89 -21.15
CA LEU A 116 15.03 -22.82 -22.60
C LEU A 116 13.73 -23.19 -23.31
N TYR A 117 13.29 -22.36 -24.26
CA TYR A 117 12.13 -22.65 -25.11
C TYR A 117 12.57 -22.85 -26.55
N ILE A 118 12.09 -23.91 -27.18
CA ILE A 118 12.34 -24.17 -28.61
C ILE A 118 11.04 -24.51 -29.32
N HIS A 119 10.97 -24.21 -30.60
CA HIS A 119 9.95 -24.74 -31.49
C HIS A 119 10.26 -26.20 -31.87
N ARG A 120 9.23 -27.01 -32.07
CA ARG A 120 9.38 -28.44 -32.42
C ARG A 120 10.27 -28.69 -33.65
N SER A 121 10.31 -27.75 -34.60
CA SER A 121 11.15 -27.87 -35.80
C SER A 121 12.64 -27.84 -35.49
N ALA A 122 13.05 -27.17 -34.40
CA ALA A 122 14.45 -27.04 -33.99
C ALA A 122 14.90 -28.16 -33.03
N LEU A 123 14.02 -29.13 -32.70
CA LEU A 123 14.33 -30.19 -31.74
C LEU A 123 15.47 -31.09 -32.23
N CYS A 124 15.51 -31.41 -33.52
CA CYS A 124 16.50 -32.31 -34.10
C CYS A 124 17.92 -31.73 -34.06
N ASP A 125 18.03 -30.41 -34.04
CA ASP A 125 19.31 -29.67 -34.06
C ASP A 125 19.82 -29.32 -32.65
N LEU A 126 19.08 -29.70 -31.59
CA LEU A 126 19.56 -29.56 -30.23
C LEU A 126 20.70 -30.54 -29.91
N ASN A 127 21.46 -30.19 -28.87
CA ASN A 127 22.43 -31.09 -28.27
C ASN A 127 21.78 -32.45 -27.92
N ILE A 128 22.48 -33.54 -28.24
CA ILE A 128 22.01 -34.91 -28.05
C ILE A 128 21.48 -35.19 -26.64
N VAL A 129 22.08 -34.59 -25.61
CA VAL A 129 21.64 -34.73 -24.22
C VAL A 129 20.23 -34.18 -24.03
N LEU A 130 19.92 -33.00 -24.58
CA LEU A 130 18.59 -32.39 -24.48
C LEU A 130 17.56 -33.17 -25.30
N ARG A 131 17.96 -33.70 -26.47
CA ARG A 131 17.11 -34.55 -27.31
C ARG A 131 16.68 -35.82 -26.58
N VAL A 132 17.63 -36.54 -25.98
CA VAL A 132 17.31 -37.75 -25.20
C VAL A 132 16.51 -37.41 -23.94
N TYR A 133 16.85 -36.31 -23.26
CA TYR A 133 16.11 -35.84 -22.08
C TYR A 133 14.65 -35.48 -22.40
N GLU A 134 14.42 -34.86 -23.55
CA GLU A 134 13.08 -34.59 -24.08
C GLU A 134 12.33 -35.87 -24.38
N GLN A 135 12.96 -36.83 -25.08
CA GLN A 135 12.32 -38.11 -25.42
C GLN A 135 11.90 -38.90 -24.17
N LEU A 136 12.68 -38.85 -23.09
CA LEU A 136 12.31 -39.44 -21.79
C LEU A 136 11.03 -38.82 -21.21
N SER A 137 10.81 -37.53 -21.43
CA SER A 137 9.60 -36.81 -21.02
C SER A 137 8.43 -37.08 -21.97
N ARG A 138 8.69 -37.13 -23.28
CA ARG A 138 7.71 -37.37 -24.34
C ARG A 138 6.89 -38.63 -24.09
N PHE A 139 7.53 -39.66 -23.54
CA PHE A 139 6.91 -40.92 -23.14
C PHE A 139 5.61 -40.75 -22.34
N TYR A 140 5.56 -39.76 -21.44
CA TYR A 140 4.41 -39.58 -20.55
C TYR A 140 3.25 -38.81 -21.21
N LEU A 141 3.43 -38.28 -22.42
CA LEU A 141 2.38 -37.53 -23.12
C LEU A 141 1.33 -38.45 -23.79
N PRO A 142 0.07 -37.99 -23.90
CA PRO A 142 -0.93 -38.69 -24.71
C PRO A 142 -0.56 -38.69 -26.21
N LEU A 143 -0.73 -39.83 -26.89
CA LEU A 143 -0.32 -40.11 -28.28
C LEU A 143 -0.82 -39.15 -29.38
N LEU A 144 -1.78 -38.25 -29.10
CA LEU A 144 -2.53 -37.51 -30.14
C LEU A 144 -2.59 -35.98 -29.95
N LYS A 145 -1.79 -35.40 -29.04
CA LYS A 145 -1.83 -33.96 -28.77
C LYS A 145 -0.66 -33.24 -29.45
N PRO A 146 -0.90 -32.44 -30.51
CA PRO A 146 0.16 -31.62 -31.10
C PRO A 146 0.66 -30.59 -30.08
N PHE A 147 1.95 -30.32 -30.10
CA PHE A 147 2.59 -29.25 -29.34
C PHE A 147 3.43 -28.43 -30.32
N THR A 148 3.61 -27.16 -30.00
CA THR A 148 4.31 -26.20 -30.85
C THR A 148 5.68 -25.88 -30.26
N LEU A 149 5.72 -25.58 -28.96
CA LEU A 149 6.96 -25.30 -28.23
C LEU A 149 7.25 -26.34 -27.16
N ILE A 150 8.53 -26.55 -26.90
CA ILE A 150 9.07 -27.36 -25.82
C ILE A 150 9.84 -26.42 -24.89
N LYS A 151 9.50 -26.44 -23.60
CA LYS A 151 10.16 -25.67 -22.54
C LYS A 151 10.92 -26.61 -21.63
N PHE A 152 12.24 -26.53 -21.66
CA PHE A 152 13.12 -27.15 -20.69
C PHE A 152 13.25 -26.23 -19.48
N HIS A 153 12.91 -26.70 -18.28
CA HIS A 153 13.18 -25.95 -17.05
C HIS A 153 14.59 -26.27 -16.57
N THR A 154 15.38 -25.25 -16.23
CA THR A 154 16.77 -25.45 -15.78
C THR A 154 16.89 -25.59 -14.26
N ASN A 155 15.87 -25.17 -13.52
CA ASN A 155 15.82 -25.22 -12.05
C ASN A 155 15.04 -26.42 -11.49
N GLN A 156 14.35 -27.18 -12.33
CA GLN A 156 13.55 -28.34 -11.92
C GLN A 156 13.52 -29.40 -13.03
N PRO A 157 13.36 -30.70 -12.71
CA PRO A 157 13.36 -31.79 -13.69
C PRO A 157 12.01 -31.88 -14.43
N VAL A 158 11.60 -30.80 -15.08
CA VAL A 158 10.31 -30.65 -15.76
C VAL A 158 10.55 -30.23 -17.21
N ILE A 159 9.78 -30.83 -18.12
CA ILE A 159 9.62 -30.33 -19.49
C ILE A 159 8.15 -29.95 -19.68
N SER A 160 7.91 -28.81 -20.32
CA SER A 160 6.56 -28.37 -20.66
C SER A 160 6.36 -28.31 -22.17
N TYR A 161 5.24 -28.83 -22.63
CA TYR A 161 4.83 -28.83 -24.03
C TYR A 161 3.67 -27.85 -24.19
N LEU A 162 3.88 -26.83 -25.01
CA LEU A 162 2.95 -25.71 -25.19
C LEU A 162 2.32 -25.78 -26.57
N PHE A 163 0.99 -25.71 -26.65
CA PHE A 163 0.25 -25.79 -27.90
C PHE A 163 -0.29 -24.43 -28.34
N TYR A 164 0.23 -23.97 -29.48
CA TYR A 164 -0.17 -22.75 -30.18
C TYR A 164 -0.60 -23.15 -31.60
N PRO A 165 -1.89 -23.39 -31.86
CA PRO A 165 -2.37 -23.86 -33.17
C PRO A 165 -2.10 -22.84 -34.29
N ASP A 166 -2.22 -21.54 -33.98
CA ASP A 166 -2.07 -20.45 -34.95
C ASP A 166 -0.67 -19.83 -34.94
N PHE A 167 0.37 -20.62 -34.60
CA PHE A 167 1.73 -20.10 -34.38
C PHE A 167 2.28 -19.31 -35.56
N ASP A 168 2.02 -19.74 -36.80
CA ASP A 168 2.50 -19.04 -37.98
C ASP A 168 1.60 -17.84 -38.35
N GLN A 169 0.28 -18.00 -38.20
CA GLN A 169 -0.75 -17.09 -38.70
C GLN A 169 -1.06 -15.90 -37.77
N ASP A 170 -1.12 -16.12 -36.46
CA ASP A 170 -1.37 -15.06 -35.48
C ASP A 170 -0.02 -14.42 -35.10
N PRO A 171 0.17 -13.08 -35.19
CA PRO A 171 1.40 -12.43 -34.74
C PRO A 171 1.74 -12.73 -33.27
N HIS A 172 0.73 -12.85 -32.41
CA HIS A 172 0.89 -13.21 -30.99
C HIS A 172 -0.09 -14.32 -30.58
N PRO A 173 0.19 -15.57 -31.00
CA PRO A 173 -0.73 -16.68 -30.85
C PRO A 173 -1.03 -16.94 -29.37
N ALA A 174 -2.30 -17.27 -29.07
CA ALA A 174 -2.70 -17.67 -27.73
C ALA A 174 -2.37 -19.13 -27.42
N LEU A 175 -1.94 -19.36 -26.18
CA LEU A 175 -1.74 -20.70 -25.66
C LEU A 175 -3.10 -21.37 -25.51
N THR A 176 -3.26 -22.53 -26.15
CA THR A 176 -4.50 -23.32 -26.06
C THR A 176 -4.40 -24.41 -25.00
N ALA A 177 -3.23 -25.03 -24.85
CA ALA A 177 -3.01 -26.05 -23.84
C ALA A 177 -1.52 -26.13 -23.43
N SER A 178 -1.26 -26.54 -22.19
CA SER A 178 0.09 -26.88 -21.73
C SER A 178 0.12 -28.22 -21.00
N PHE A 179 1.05 -29.09 -21.36
CA PHE A 179 1.37 -30.31 -20.61
C PHE A 179 2.70 -30.11 -19.89
N GLN A 180 2.75 -30.35 -18.59
CA GLN A 180 3.99 -30.33 -17.82
C GLN A 180 4.30 -31.75 -17.34
N VAL A 181 5.44 -32.27 -17.73
CA VAL A 181 5.90 -33.60 -17.37
C VAL A 181 7.08 -33.47 -16.42
N ASN A 182 6.95 -34.05 -15.23
CA ASN A 182 8.08 -34.23 -14.34
C ASN A 182 8.85 -35.49 -14.73
N VAL A 183 10.04 -35.32 -15.32
CA VAL A 183 10.82 -36.41 -15.94
C VAL A 183 11.31 -37.44 -14.92
N LYS A 184 11.40 -37.07 -13.64
CA LYS A 184 11.78 -37.99 -12.56
C LYS A 184 10.63 -38.86 -12.07
N THR A 185 9.41 -38.32 -12.05
CA THR A 185 8.25 -39.00 -11.44
C THR A 185 7.25 -39.53 -12.45
N GLY A 186 7.33 -39.07 -13.71
CA GLY A 186 6.35 -39.34 -14.74
C GLY A 186 5.02 -38.61 -14.55
N GLN A 187 4.89 -37.75 -13.52
CA GLN A 187 3.65 -37.02 -13.28
C GLN A 187 3.41 -36.00 -14.39
N VAL A 188 2.20 -36.03 -14.96
CA VAL A 188 1.75 -35.10 -16.00
C VAL A 188 0.68 -34.18 -15.46
N ASN A 189 0.86 -32.89 -15.64
CA ASN A 189 -0.15 -31.87 -15.35
C ASN A 189 -0.61 -31.21 -16.65
N LEU A 190 -1.93 -31.13 -16.85
CA LEU A 190 -2.55 -30.50 -18.01
C LEU A 190 -3.26 -29.22 -17.59
N MET A 191 -2.93 -28.13 -18.28
CA MET A 191 -3.65 -26.86 -18.21
C MET A 191 -4.30 -26.60 -19.56
N ASP A 192 -5.63 -26.44 -19.58
CA ASP A 192 -6.42 -26.11 -20.76
C ASP A 192 -6.83 -24.64 -20.73
N TYR A 193 -6.52 -23.92 -21.79
CA TYR A 193 -6.79 -22.49 -21.95
C TYR A 193 -7.75 -22.21 -23.11
N SER A 194 -8.29 -23.24 -23.77
CA SER A 194 -9.19 -23.12 -24.93
C SER A 194 -10.44 -22.28 -24.64
N ASN A 195 -10.97 -22.33 -23.42
CA ASN A 195 -12.11 -21.55 -22.96
C ASN A 195 -11.73 -20.29 -22.16
N SER A 196 -10.46 -19.88 -22.19
CA SER A 196 -10.02 -18.67 -21.47
C SER A 196 -10.36 -17.42 -22.26
N ASP A 197 -11.05 -16.47 -21.62
CA ASP A 197 -11.26 -15.14 -22.19
C ASP A 197 -9.97 -14.29 -22.24
N ASN A 198 -8.92 -14.70 -21.54
CA ASN A 198 -7.65 -13.99 -21.48
C ASN A 198 -6.45 -14.96 -21.45
N PRO A 199 -6.21 -15.72 -22.52
CA PRO A 199 -5.14 -16.70 -22.54
C PRO A 199 -3.76 -16.02 -22.55
N PRO A 200 -2.72 -16.70 -22.04
CA PRO A 200 -1.34 -16.28 -22.30
C PRO A 200 -1.06 -16.23 -23.79
N ILE A 201 -0.28 -15.23 -24.23
CA ILE A 201 0.11 -15.08 -25.65
C ILE A 201 1.64 -15.12 -25.79
N LEU A 202 2.09 -15.36 -27.01
CA LEU A 202 3.50 -15.48 -27.34
C LEU A 202 4.04 -14.22 -28.04
N HIS A 203 5.20 -13.74 -27.61
CA HIS A 203 5.95 -12.67 -28.28
C HIS A 203 7.33 -13.16 -28.69
N ARG A 204 7.95 -12.45 -29.66
CA ARG A 204 9.30 -12.73 -30.16
C ARG A 204 9.44 -14.13 -30.77
N LYS A 205 8.59 -14.44 -31.75
CA LYS A 205 8.50 -15.80 -32.32
C LYS A 205 9.80 -16.26 -32.98
N GLU A 206 10.57 -15.33 -33.53
CA GLU A 206 11.89 -15.58 -34.13
C GLU A 206 12.87 -16.20 -33.15
N THR A 207 12.72 -15.96 -31.84
CA THR A 207 13.62 -16.54 -30.82
C THR A 207 13.41 -18.04 -30.60
N PHE A 208 12.28 -18.63 -31.02
CA PHE A 208 11.99 -20.05 -30.79
C PHE A 208 12.37 -20.95 -31.97
N VAL A 209 12.56 -20.39 -33.16
CA VAL A 209 12.80 -21.10 -34.42
C VAL A 209 14.24 -20.87 -34.91
N SER A 210 14.69 -21.69 -35.85
CA SER A 210 15.96 -21.51 -36.55
C SER A 210 15.85 -20.49 -37.70
N ALA A 211 16.99 -19.99 -38.17
CA ALA A 211 17.04 -18.94 -39.20
C ALA A 211 16.52 -19.40 -40.59
N ASP A 212 16.49 -20.71 -40.84
CA ASP A 212 15.93 -21.35 -42.03
C ASP A 212 14.42 -21.61 -41.94
N TYR A 213 13.76 -21.23 -40.84
CA TYR A 213 12.32 -21.37 -40.68
C TYR A 213 11.56 -20.49 -41.69
N PRO A 214 10.54 -20.98 -42.41
CA PRO A 214 9.90 -20.28 -43.52
C PRO A 214 9.39 -18.85 -43.23
N HIS A 215 9.01 -18.56 -41.98
CA HIS A 215 8.50 -17.25 -41.54
C HIS A 215 9.48 -16.47 -40.65
N TYR A 216 10.75 -16.88 -40.56
CA TYR A 216 11.74 -16.28 -39.67
C TYR A 216 11.90 -14.76 -39.89
N GLU A 217 12.05 -14.33 -41.14
CA GLU A 217 12.19 -12.91 -41.49
C GLU A 217 10.95 -12.10 -41.11
N LYS A 218 9.75 -12.63 -41.36
CA LYS A 218 8.47 -12.01 -41.00
C LYS A 218 8.36 -11.79 -39.49
N PHE A 219 8.75 -12.78 -38.68
CA PHE A 219 8.73 -12.65 -37.22
C PHE A 219 9.78 -11.65 -36.72
N THR A 220 10.97 -11.68 -37.32
CA THR A 220 12.07 -10.77 -36.98
C THR A 220 11.69 -9.31 -37.26
N GLN A 221 11.09 -9.03 -38.41
CA GLN A 221 10.63 -7.70 -38.79
C GLN A 221 9.56 -7.16 -37.83
N LEU A 222 8.57 -7.99 -37.47
CA LEU A 222 7.55 -7.62 -36.48
C LEU A 222 8.20 -7.25 -35.15
N THR A 223 9.02 -8.14 -34.58
CA THR A 223 9.69 -7.90 -33.30
C THR A 223 10.51 -6.62 -33.31
N GLN A 224 11.28 -6.37 -34.37
CA GLN A 224 12.08 -5.13 -34.50
C GLN A 224 11.22 -3.87 -34.53
N THR A 225 10.09 -3.89 -35.25
CA THR A 225 9.16 -2.77 -35.28
C THR A 225 8.53 -2.54 -33.91
N GLU A 226 8.11 -3.60 -33.24
CA GLU A 226 7.51 -3.53 -31.90
C GLU A 226 8.50 -3.02 -30.84
N GLU A 227 9.76 -3.44 -30.90
CA GLU A 227 10.84 -2.91 -30.04
C GLU A 227 11.10 -1.43 -30.31
N LYS A 228 11.20 -1.02 -31.58
CA LYS A 228 11.39 0.38 -31.96
C LYS A 228 10.24 1.28 -31.45
N LEU A 229 9.02 0.76 -31.45
CA LEU A 229 7.83 1.46 -30.95
C LEU A 229 7.68 1.37 -29.42
N GLY A 230 8.56 0.65 -28.72
CA GLY A 230 8.52 0.49 -27.26
C GLY A 230 7.41 -0.46 -26.77
N LEU A 231 6.88 -1.32 -27.64
CA LEU A 231 5.80 -2.26 -27.31
C LEU A 231 6.32 -3.50 -26.54
N LEU A 232 7.57 -3.92 -26.81
CA LEU A 232 8.18 -5.09 -26.16
C LEU A 232 9.23 -4.73 -25.09
N GLU A 233 9.82 -3.54 -25.13
CA GLU A 233 10.80 -3.06 -24.15
C GLU A 233 10.55 -1.60 -23.78
N PRO A 234 10.71 -1.20 -22.50
CA PRO A 234 10.72 0.20 -22.13
C PRO A 234 11.85 0.93 -22.87
N ARG A 235 11.56 2.06 -23.52
CA ARG A 235 12.57 2.82 -24.27
C ARG A 235 13.71 3.23 -23.33
N ARG A 236 14.94 2.79 -23.64
CA ARG A 236 16.16 3.20 -22.94
C ARG A 236 16.39 4.70 -23.15
N ILE A 237 16.01 5.52 -22.18
CA ILE A 237 16.57 6.87 -22.07
C ILE A 237 18.00 6.66 -21.56
N SER A 238 18.98 6.98 -22.40
CA SER A 238 20.40 6.89 -22.05
C SER A 238 20.72 7.85 -20.91
N VAL A 239 20.63 7.34 -19.68
CA VAL A 239 21.26 7.88 -18.48
C VAL A 239 21.96 6.70 -17.82
N SER A 240 23.23 6.89 -17.53
CA SER A 240 24.14 5.88 -17.00
C SER A 240 23.65 5.29 -15.66
N ALA A 241 23.60 3.96 -15.63
CA ALA A 241 23.72 3.04 -14.49
C ALA A 241 22.74 3.20 -13.31
N LEU A 242 21.66 2.42 -13.33
CA LEU A 242 21.09 1.80 -12.12
C LEU A 242 20.35 0.49 -12.50
N ASP A 243 21.04 -0.64 -12.42
CA ASP A 243 20.59 -1.93 -12.99
C ASP A 243 19.53 -2.68 -12.16
N ALA A 244 19.01 -2.12 -11.05
CA ALA A 244 18.00 -2.79 -10.21
C ALA A 244 16.55 -2.39 -10.54
N GLU A 245 16.29 -1.14 -10.95
CA GLU A 245 14.95 -0.64 -11.29
C GLU A 245 14.50 -1.08 -12.69
N LEU A 246 15.43 -1.21 -13.63
CA LEU A 246 15.19 -1.70 -15.01
C LEU A 246 14.68 -3.14 -15.02
N ILE A 247 15.25 -4.02 -14.19
CA ILE A 247 14.79 -5.41 -14.09
C ILE A 247 13.33 -5.47 -13.57
N GLN A 248 12.95 -4.59 -12.64
CA GLN A 248 11.58 -4.55 -12.13
C GLN A 248 10.58 -3.96 -13.15
N SER A 249 10.98 -2.96 -13.94
CA SER A 249 10.12 -2.34 -14.95
C SER A 249 9.87 -3.28 -16.15
N GLU A 250 10.90 -3.98 -16.63
CA GLU A 250 10.77 -5.01 -17.66
C GLU A 250 9.91 -6.18 -17.16
N GLN A 251 10.14 -6.68 -15.93
CA GLN A 251 9.30 -7.73 -15.34
C GLN A 251 7.84 -7.29 -15.19
N ARG A 252 7.55 -6.01 -14.90
CA ARG A 252 6.18 -5.47 -14.86
C ARG A 252 5.57 -5.37 -16.26
N LEU A 253 6.32 -4.97 -17.28
CA LEU A 253 5.85 -4.91 -18.66
C LEU A 253 5.44 -6.29 -19.15
N TYR A 254 6.32 -7.29 -19.05
CA TYR A 254 6.04 -8.66 -19.50
C TYR A 254 4.89 -9.34 -18.74
N ARG A 255 4.63 -8.97 -17.47
CA ARG A 255 3.42 -9.38 -16.73
C ARG A 255 2.14 -8.77 -17.29
N THR A 256 2.24 -7.57 -17.86
CA THR A 256 1.10 -6.82 -18.38
C THR A 256 0.77 -7.22 -19.82
N ILE A 257 1.79 -7.43 -20.67
CA ILE A 257 1.61 -7.77 -22.09
C ILE A 257 1.44 -9.26 -22.35
N GLY A 258 1.82 -10.14 -21.43
CA GLY A 258 1.82 -11.60 -21.65
C GLY A 258 0.44 -12.27 -21.75
N THR A 259 -0.67 -11.52 -21.78
CA THR A 259 -2.03 -12.05 -21.96
C THR A 259 -2.77 -11.31 -23.07
N ARG A 260 -3.69 -11.98 -23.77
CA ARG A 260 -4.39 -11.41 -24.95
C ARG A 260 -5.06 -10.07 -24.68
N LYS A 261 -5.83 -9.94 -23.59
CA LYS A 261 -6.48 -8.67 -23.20
C LYS A 261 -5.46 -7.61 -22.81
N GLY A 262 -4.41 -7.98 -22.09
CA GLY A 262 -3.35 -7.07 -21.69
C GLY A 262 -2.59 -6.50 -22.89
N TRP A 263 -2.31 -7.34 -23.88
CA TRP A 263 -1.68 -6.92 -25.14
C TRP A 263 -2.58 -6.05 -26.01
N GLN A 264 -3.85 -6.42 -26.19
CA GLN A 264 -4.78 -5.58 -26.95
C GLN A 264 -4.94 -4.20 -26.33
N GLN A 265 -5.04 -4.12 -25.00
CA GLN A 265 -5.06 -2.84 -24.28
C GLN A 265 -3.77 -2.06 -24.47
N HIS A 266 -2.62 -2.74 -24.51
CA HIS A 266 -1.32 -2.14 -24.75
C HIS A 266 -1.19 -1.55 -26.16
N LEU A 267 -1.66 -2.27 -27.19
CA LEU A 267 -1.71 -1.80 -28.58
C LEU A 267 -2.64 -0.59 -28.75
N ASN A 268 -3.88 -0.69 -28.25
CA ASN A 268 -4.87 0.39 -28.31
C ASN A 268 -4.34 1.69 -27.69
N LYS A 269 -3.60 1.58 -26.60
CA LYS A 269 -3.00 2.68 -25.86
C LYS A 269 -1.83 3.36 -26.60
N HIS A 270 -1.14 2.61 -27.46
CA HIS A 270 -0.14 3.16 -28.38
C HIS A 270 -0.76 3.64 -29.70
N GLY A 271 -2.10 3.53 -29.86
CA GLY A 271 -2.80 3.93 -31.08
C GLY A 271 -2.42 3.10 -32.30
N VAL A 272 -2.00 1.85 -32.06
CA VAL A 272 -1.55 0.94 -33.10
C VAL A 272 -2.34 -0.36 -33.06
N GLU A 273 -2.40 -1.03 -34.20
CA GLU A 273 -2.96 -2.37 -34.39
C GLU A 273 -1.92 -3.24 -35.10
N ILE A 274 -2.01 -4.56 -34.97
CA ILE A 274 -1.16 -5.47 -35.74
C ILE A 274 -2.04 -6.22 -36.73
N GLN A 275 -1.76 -6.04 -38.02
CA GLN A 275 -2.40 -6.80 -39.10
C GLN A 275 -1.33 -7.46 -39.95
N ASP A 276 -1.48 -8.75 -40.21
CA ASP A 276 -0.52 -9.59 -40.97
C ASP A 276 0.95 -9.43 -40.52
N HIS A 277 1.18 -9.35 -39.21
CA HIS A 277 2.50 -9.15 -38.58
C HIS A 277 3.17 -7.82 -38.98
N GLN A 278 2.37 -6.81 -39.29
CA GLN A 278 2.80 -5.43 -39.46
C GLN A 278 2.08 -4.54 -38.45
N VAL A 279 2.79 -3.57 -37.88
CA VAL A 279 2.22 -2.59 -36.95
C VAL A 279 1.65 -1.42 -37.76
N ILE A 280 0.35 -1.15 -37.61
CA ILE A 280 -0.40 -0.13 -38.32
C ILE A 280 -0.89 0.93 -37.34
N LYS A 281 -0.82 2.21 -37.70
CA LYS A 281 -1.35 3.32 -36.89
C LYS A 281 -2.82 3.57 -37.18
N ILE A 282 -3.63 3.74 -36.14
CA ILE A 282 -5.03 4.18 -36.26
C ILE A 282 -5.04 5.72 -36.28
N GLY A 283 -5.47 6.34 -37.39
CA GLY A 283 -5.57 7.79 -37.52
C GLY A 283 -6.81 8.39 -36.83
N ASP A 284 -6.76 9.69 -36.50
CA ASP A 284 -7.85 10.43 -35.83
C ASP A 284 -9.18 10.52 -36.64
N GLN A 285 -9.19 10.02 -37.88
CA GLN A 285 -10.37 9.94 -38.75
C GLN A 285 -10.46 8.59 -39.47
N GLY A 286 -10.52 7.50 -38.71
CA GLY A 286 -11.24 6.27 -39.07
C GLY A 286 -10.81 5.39 -40.26
N ASP A 287 -10.28 5.91 -41.38
CA ASP A 287 -10.27 5.16 -42.66
C ASP A 287 -8.97 5.25 -43.50
N HIS A 288 -7.85 5.76 -42.96
CA HIS A 288 -6.57 5.75 -43.69
C HIS A 288 -5.50 4.92 -42.97
N LEU A 289 -5.21 3.74 -43.53
CA LEU A 289 -4.12 2.85 -43.13
C LEU A 289 -2.78 3.41 -43.65
N ILE A 290 -1.87 3.79 -42.75
CA ILE A 290 -0.51 4.21 -43.12
C ILE A 290 0.49 3.24 -42.47
N PRO A 291 1.28 2.49 -43.25
CA PRO A 291 2.38 1.67 -42.74
C PRO A 291 3.41 2.57 -42.04
N ILE A 292 3.80 2.23 -40.81
CA ILE A 292 4.75 3.02 -40.02
C ILE A 292 6.17 2.74 -40.52
N ASN A 293 6.71 3.62 -41.36
CA ASN A 293 8.16 3.63 -41.67
C ASN A 293 8.93 4.42 -40.61
N SER A 294 10.04 3.83 -40.18
CA SER A 294 10.68 4.04 -38.87
C SER A 294 11.67 5.22 -38.78
N ASP A 295 11.26 6.45 -39.10
CA ASP A 295 12.19 7.60 -39.10
C ASP A 295 11.84 8.78 -38.17
N ASP A 296 10.76 8.74 -37.39
CA ASP A 296 10.50 9.79 -36.38
C ASP A 296 10.10 9.24 -34.99
N PRO A 297 11.08 9.08 -34.08
CA PRO A 297 10.85 8.61 -32.72
C PRO A 297 10.23 9.62 -31.76
N LEU A 298 10.01 10.89 -32.16
CA LEU A 298 9.58 11.97 -31.26
C LEU A 298 8.06 12.14 -31.14
N ALA A 299 7.27 11.43 -31.96
CA ALA A 299 5.80 11.54 -31.98
C ALA A 299 5.06 10.67 -30.94
N PHE A 300 5.77 9.91 -30.10
CA PHE A 300 5.19 8.83 -29.27
C PHE A 300 5.28 9.04 -27.74
N ILE A 301 5.45 10.27 -27.26
CA ILE A 301 5.22 10.57 -25.84
C ILE A 301 3.70 10.67 -25.65
N PRO A 302 3.05 9.84 -24.80
CA PRO A 302 1.66 10.09 -24.45
C PRO A 302 1.61 11.49 -23.85
N LYS A 303 0.92 12.42 -24.51
CA LYS A 303 0.80 13.80 -24.06
C LYS A 303 0.09 13.77 -22.70
N ILE A 304 0.85 13.90 -21.61
CA ILE A 304 0.30 13.89 -20.25
C ILE A 304 -0.47 15.19 -20.08
N GLU A 305 -1.79 15.07 -19.97
CA GLU A 305 -2.69 16.22 -19.84
C GLU A 305 -2.81 16.63 -18.37
N ARG A 306 -1.71 17.07 -17.75
CA ARG A 306 -1.64 17.40 -16.30
C ARG A 306 -2.79 18.31 -15.85
N HIS A 307 -3.19 19.26 -16.68
CA HIS A 307 -4.29 20.20 -16.43
C HIS A 307 -5.64 19.50 -16.15
N ARG A 308 -5.85 18.26 -16.60
CA ARG A 308 -7.07 17.47 -16.36
C ARG A 308 -7.14 16.82 -14.98
N ALA A 309 -6.05 16.85 -14.22
CA ALA A 309 -6.04 16.39 -12.83
C ALA A 309 -6.71 17.39 -11.87
N ALA A 310 -6.81 18.67 -12.27
CA ALA A 310 -7.52 19.68 -11.50
C ALA A 310 -9.03 19.38 -11.48
N LEU A 311 -9.61 19.36 -10.28
CA LEU A 311 -11.03 19.06 -10.07
C LEU A 311 -11.78 20.33 -9.65
N PRO A 312 -12.91 20.70 -10.28
CA PRO A 312 -13.77 21.75 -9.77
C PRO A 312 -14.42 21.30 -8.46
N ARG A 313 -14.31 22.11 -7.40
CA ARG A 313 -14.83 21.80 -6.06
C ARG A 313 -15.69 22.93 -5.54
N LYS A 314 -16.75 22.58 -4.80
CA LYS A 314 -17.66 23.53 -4.13
C LYS A 314 -17.20 23.95 -2.74
N THR A 315 -16.25 23.24 -2.15
CA THR A 315 -15.72 23.47 -0.80
C THR A 315 -14.22 23.72 -0.85
N LEU A 316 -13.66 24.30 0.22
CA LEU A 316 -12.20 24.39 0.39
C LEU A 316 -11.55 23.01 0.27
N SER A 317 -10.38 22.97 -0.35
CA SER A 317 -9.54 21.77 -0.38
C SER A 317 -9.18 21.31 1.03
N ARG A 318 -8.97 20.01 1.17
CA ARG A 318 -8.59 19.40 2.44
C ARG A 318 -7.35 20.05 3.09
N PRO A 319 -6.21 20.27 2.39
CA PRO A 319 -5.05 20.92 3.02
C PRO A 319 -5.36 22.32 3.55
N VAL A 320 -6.12 23.12 2.81
CA VAL A 320 -6.47 24.49 3.23
C VAL A 320 -7.45 24.46 4.41
N ARG A 321 -8.47 23.60 4.37
CA ARG A 321 -9.44 23.45 5.48
C ARG A 321 -8.75 23.04 6.78
N LEU A 322 -7.88 22.04 6.74
CA LEU A 322 -7.14 21.58 7.91
C LEU A 322 -6.21 22.67 8.46
N ALA A 323 -5.62 23.49 7.59
CA ALA A 323 -4.77 24.60 8.03
C ALA A 323 -5.59 25.69 8.76
N ILE A 324 -6.83 25.95 8.36
CA ILE A 324 -7.76 26.83 9.08
C ILE A 324 -8.16 26.20 10.42
N GLU A 325 -8.54 24.93 10.43
CA GLU A 325 -8.90 24.18 11.66
C GLU A 325 -7.74 24.12 12.67
N ALA A 326 -6.51 24.14 12.16
CA ALA A 326 -5.28 24.18 12.95
C ALA A 326 -4.87 25.62 13.36
N GLU A 327 -5.75 26.61 13.15
CA GLU A 327 -5.59 28.01 13.55
C GLU A 327 -4.34 28.69 12.95
N LEU A 328 -3.90 28.24 11.76
CA LEU A 328 -2.74 28.85 11.08
C LEU A 328 -3.07 30.19 10.43
N PHE A 329 -4.35 30.44 10.14
CA PHE A 329 -4.82 31.67 9.52
C PHE A 329 -5.25 32.71 10.57
N GLN A 330 -4.66 33.90 10.49
CA GLN A 330 -5.01 35.09 11.28
C GLN A 330 -5.67 36.16 10.39
N GLN A 331 -6.38 37.13 10.98
CA GLN A 331 -7.22 38.13 10.27
C GLN A 331 -6.56 38.93 9.12
N GLU A 332 -5.23 38.94 9.02
CA GLU A 332 -4.47 39.65 7.97
C GLU A 332 -3.51 38.74 7.18
N THR A 333 -3.69 37.42 7.30
CA THR A 333 -2.78 36.45 6.68
C THR A 333 -2.90 36.47 5.16
N THR A 334 -1.77 36.65 4.48
CA THR A 334 -1.69 36.55 3.01
C THR A 334 -1.55 35.09 2.57
N PHE A 335 -2.30 34.68 1.54
CA PHE A 335 -2.36 33.31 1.04
C PHE A 335 -2.02 33.24 -0.46
N PHE A 336 -1.17 32.29 -0.83
CA PHE A 336 -0.82 31.99 -2.22
C PHE A 336 -1.01 30.50 -2.55
N ASP A 337 -1.79 30.19 -3.59
CA ASP A 337 -2.01 28.83 -4.06
C ASP A 337 -1.14 28.52 -5.29
N TYR A 338 -0.13 27.67 -5.12
CA TYR A 338 0.80 27.24 -6.16
C TYR A 338 0.24 25.99 -6.84
N GLY A 339 -0.21 26.13 -8.09
CA GLY A 339 -0.98 25.12 -8.82
C GLY A 339 -2.48 25.18 -8.51
N CYS A 340 -3.06 26.38 -8.53
CA CYS A 340 -4.43 26.63 -8.06
C CYS A 340 -5.54 26.02 -8.92
N GLY A 341 -5.23 25.48 -10.11
CA GLY A 341 -6.22 24.97 -11.06
C GLY A 341 -7.28 26.01 -11.37
N TYR A 342 -8.55 25.67 -11.13
CA TYR A 342 -9.68 26.57 -11.31
C TYR A 342 -9.80 27.70 -10.26
N GLY A 343 -8.87 27.82 -9.31
CA GLY A 343 -8.82 28.92 -8.33
C GLY A 343 -9.87 28.85 -7.22
N GLY A 344 -10.45 27.67 -6.98
CA GLY A 344 -11.57 27.54 -6.03
C GLY A 344 -11.21 27.88 -4.57
N ASP A 345 -10.02 27.52 -4.11
CA ASP A 345 -9.59 27.86 -2.73
C ASP A 345 -9.35 29.36 -2.56
N ILE A 346 -8.78 30.00 -3.60
CA ILE A 346 -8.57 31.46 -3.65
C ILE A 346 -9.89 32.19 -3.49
N GLN A 347 -10.91 31.81 -4.28
CA GLN A 347 -12.22 32.45 -4.23
C GLN A 347 -12.85 32.35 -2.84
N ARG A 348 -12.86 31.15 -2.24
CA ARG A 348 -13.52 30.91 -0.95
C ARG A 348 -12.79 31.52 0.23
N LEU A 349 -11.46 31.58 0.21
CA LEU A 349 -10.69 32.30 1.22
C LEU A 349 -10.89 33.82 1.11
N ALA A 350 -10.99 34.35 -0.12
CA ALA A 350 -11.32 35.75 -0.32
C ALA A 350 -12.73 36.10 0.19
N GLU A 351 -13.72 35.21 0.01
CA GLU A 351 -15.06 35.35 0.59
C GLU A 351 -15.05 35.34 2.14
N GLN A 352 -14.03 34.76 2.76
CA GLN A 352 -13.80 34.78 4.21
C GLN A 352 -12.95 35.99 4.67
N GLY A 353 -12.55 36.88 3.75
CA GLY A 353 -11.80 38.10 4.05
C GLY A 353 -10.28 37.97 3.98
N TYR A 354 -9.73 36.83 3.54
CA TYR A 354 -8.28 36.65 3.41
C TYR A 354 -7.74 37.17 2.07
N ILE A 355 -6.58 37.82 2.09
CA ILE A 355 -5.88 38.26 0.89
C ILE A 355 -5.30 37.03 0.19
N SER A 356 -5.96 36.59 -0.88
CA SER A 356 -5.67 35.31 -1.53
C SER A 356 -5.33 35.51 -3.01
N THR A 357 -4.26 34.88 -3.48
CA THR A 357 -3.86 34.85 -4.89
C THR A 357 -3.37 33.44 -5.27
N GLY A 358 -3.14 33.17 -6.54
CA GLY A 358 -2.54 31.90 -6.93
C GLY A 358 -2.22 31.81 -8.40
N TRP A 359 -1.38 30.84 -8.72
CA TRP A 359 -0.81 30.62 -10.04
C TRP A 359 -1.03 29.17 -10.46
N ASP A 360 -1.28 28.95 -11.75
CA ASP A 360 -1.35 27.62 -12.33
C ASP A 360 -0.74 27.65 -13.74
N PRO A 361 0.10 26.68 -14.14
CA PRO A 361 0.76 26.71 -15.44
C PRO A 361 -0.20 26.66 -16.63
N TYR A 362 -1.44 26.19 -16.44
CA TYR A 362 -2.44 26.08 -17.49
C TYR A 362 -3.61 27.06 -17.29
N TYR A 363 -4.22 27.05 -16.10
CA TYR A 363 -5.46 27.80 -15.84
C TYR A 363 -5.21 29.26 -15.50
N SER A 364 -4.05 29.60 -14.95
CA SER A 364 -3.72 30.96 -14.53
C SER A 364 -2.24 31.34 -14.75
N PRO A 365 -1.70 31.17 -15.97
CA PRO A 365 -0.26 31.28 -16.22
C PRO A 365 0.28 32.70 -16.11
N GLN A 366 -0.59 33.71 -16.30
CA GLN A 366 -0.23 35.13 -16.30
C GLN A 366 -0.25 35.77 -14.90
N THR A 367 -0.76 35.07 -13.88
CA THR A 367 -0.77 35.61 -12.52
C THR A 367 0.65 35.62 -11.96
N PRO A 368 1.15 36.75 -11.43
CA PRO A 368 2.48 36.78 -10.83
C PRO A 368 2.54 35.84 -9.63
N ARG A 369 3.67 35.13 -9.50
CA ARG A 369 3.99 34.38 -8.29
C ARG A 369 4.46 35.37 -7.24
N VAL A 370 3.68 35.52 -6.16
CA VAL A 370 3.95 36.49 -5.10
C VAL A 370 4.26 35.77 -3.80
N GLU A 371 5.13 36.37 -2.99
CA GLU A 371 5.37 35.87 -1.65
C GLU A 371 4.12 36.04 -0.78
N SER A 372 3.88 35.12 0.13
CA SER A 372 2.73 35.15 1.05
C SER A 372 3.07 34.48 2.38
N ASP A 373 2.35 34.85 3.43
CA ASP A 373 2.46 34.25 4.76
C ASP A 373 2.26 32.73 4.69
N ILE A 374 1.20 32.31 4.00
CA ILE A 374 0.89 30.91 3.76
C ILE A 374 0.94 30.61 2.26
N VAL A 375 1.71 29.61 1.88
CA VAL A 375 1.71 29.06 0.52
C VAL A 375 1.14 27.65 0.54
N ASN A 376 0.23 27.34 -0.38
CA ASN A 376 -0.29 25.99 -0.57
C ASN A 376 0.29 25.37 -1.85
N LEU A 377 0.89 24.19 -1.72
CA LEU A 377 1.30 23.30 -2.81
C LEU A 377 0.43 22.04 -2.75
N GLY A 378 -0.87 22.24 -2.97
CA GLY A 378 -1.89 21.23 -2.74
C GLY A 378 -2.08 20.29 -3.93
N TYR A 379 -1.67 19.03 -3.81
CA TYR A 379 -1.83 17.97 -4.81
C TYR A 379 -1.11 18.22 -6.15
N VAL A 380 -0.06 19.05 -6.14
CA VAL A 380 0.72 19.41 -7.34
C VAL A 380 1.84 18.41 -7.59
N ILE A 381 2.63 18.08 -6.56
CA ILE A 381 3.82 17.23 -6.74
C ILE A 381 3.46 15.81 -7.22
N ASN A 382 2.24 15.33 -6.92
CA ASN A 382 1.77 14.04 -7.40
C ASN A 382 1.35 14.02 -8.88
N VAL A 383 1.15 15.18 -9.54
CA VAL A 383 0.77 15.23 -10.96
C VAL A 383 1.93 15.58 -11.89
N ILE A 384 3.11 15.86 -11.33
CA ILE A 384 4.35 16.13 -12.07
C ILE A 384 5.12 14.82 -12.24
N GLU A 385 5.25 14.34 -13.47
CA GLU A 385 5.99 13.11 -13.81
C GLU A 385 7.51 13.28 -13.77
N CYS A 386 8.01 14.47 -14.09
CA CYS A 386 9.44 14.75 -14.10
C CYS A 386 9.93 15.01 -12.66
N GLN A 387 10.81 14.16 -12.14
CA GLN A 387 11.31 14.28 -10.76
C GLN A 387 12.05 15.61 -10.52
N THR A 388 12.82 16.09 -11.50
CA THR A 388 13.53 17.37 -11.42
C THR A 388 12.56 18.54 -11.33
N GLU A 389 11.54 18.57 -12.20
CA GLU A 389 10.51 19.60 -12.17
C GLU A 389 9.70 19.55 -10.86
N ARG A 390 9.42 18.35 -10.34
CA ARG A 390 8.72 18.16 -9.06
C ARG A 390 9.52 18.76 -7.90
N ARG A 391 10.84 18.52 -7.88
CA ARG A 391 11.77 19.12 -6.92
C ARG A 391 11.80 20.64 -7.04
N GLU A 392 11.87 21.16 -8.26
CA GLU A 392 11.87 22.59 -8.52
C GLU A 392 10.57 23.26 -8.08
N ALA A 393 9.41 22.67 -8.38
CA ALA A 393 8.11 23.19 -7.94
C ALA A 393 8.03 23.31 -6.40
N LEU A 394 8.52 22.30 -5.68
CA LEU A 394 8.58 22.33 -4.22
C LEU A 394 9.51 23.44 -3.70
N ILE A 395 10.69 23.60 -4.28
CA ILE A 395 11.63 24.68 -3.93
C ILE A 395 11.04 26.07 -4.23
N GLN A 396 10.37 26.22 -5.37
CA GLN A 396 9.75 27.50 -5.75
C GLN A 396 8.59 27.87 -4.83
N ALA A 397 7.73 26.92 -4.47
CA ALA A 397 6.67 27.16 -3.50
C ALA A 397 7.25 27.56 -2.13
N TRP A 398 8.34 26.91 -1.70
CA TRP A 398 9.05 27.29 -0.49
C TRP A 398 9.60 28.72 -0.54
N ASN A 399 10.22 29.12 -1.66
CA ASN A 399 10.77 30.47 -1.82
C ASN A 399 9.71 31.57 -1.69
N LEU A 400 8.46 31.29 -2.07
CA LEU A 400 7.32 32.22 -1.91
C LEU A 400 6.77 32.26 -0.48
N THR A 401 7.18 31.33 0.38
CA THR A 401 6.63 31.16 1.72
C THR A 401 7.32 32.06 2.73
N ARG A 402 6.56 32.93 3.41
CA ARG A 402 7.04 33.78 4.52
C ARG A 402 6.90 33.13 5.89
N LYS A 403 5.81 32.40 6.15
CA LYS A 403 5.57 31.74 7.45
C LYS A 403 5.38 30.22 7.33
N VAL A 404 4.40 29.77 6.56
CA VAL A 404 4.03 28.34 6.49
C VAL A 404 3.79 27.87 5.05
N LEU A 405 4.44 26.76 4.68
CA LEU A 405 4.17 26.05 3.43
C LEU A 405 3.32 24.82 3.73
N ILE A 406 2.17 24.71 3.07
CA ILE A 406 1.29 23.53 3.11
C ILE A 406 1.60 22.66 1.88
N ILE A 407 1.86 21.37 2.09
CA ILE A 407 2.19 20.42 1.03
C ILE A 407 1.22 19.26 1.13
N ALA A 408 0.52 18.96 0.04
CA ALA A 408 -0.36 17.80 -0.04
C ALA A 408 -0.04 16.93 -1.25
N ALA A 409 -0.09 15.60 -1.07
CA ALA A 409 -0.01 14.63 -2.15
C ALA A 409 -0.92 13.43 -1.85
N GLN A 410 -1.28 12.67 -2.89
CA GLN A 410 -2.04 11.44 -2.69
C GLN A 410 -1.15 10.36 -2.09
N VAL A 411 -1.63 9.70 -1.05
CA VAL A 411 -0.97 8.58 -0.38
C VAL A 411 -1.60 7.27 -0.83
N LEU A 412 -0.79 6.23 -1.00
CA LEU A 412 -1.22 4.89 -1.42
C LEU A 412 -2.13 4.29 -0.33
N VAL A 413 -3.43 4.24 -0.61
CA VAL A 413 -4.40 3.43 0.12
C VAL A 413 -4.56 2.16 -0.71
N ASP A 414 -4.41 1.00 -0.10
CA ASP A 414 -4.42 -0.32 -0.76
C ASP A 414 -5.80 -0.63 -1.40
N THR A 415 -6.13 0.07 -2.48
CA THR A 415 -7.25 -0.23 -3.37
C THR A 415 -6.65 -0.74 -4.65
N GLN A 416 -6.80 -2.05 -4.88
CA GLN A 416 -6.50 -2.71 -6.15
C GLN A 416 -7.40 -2.12 -7.25
N GLU A 417 -7.03 -0.95 -7.78
CA GLU A 417 -7.65 -0.41 -8.97
C GLU A 417 -7.13 -1.15 -10.21
N LYS A 418 -8.03 -1.93 -10.81
CA LYS A 418 -7.80 -2.62 -12.08
C LYS A 418 -7.69 -1.57 -13.19
N GLY A 419 -6.59 -1.59 -13.96
CA GLY A 419 -6.42 -0.78 -15.18
C GLY A 419 -5.37 0.34 -15.12
N ILE A 420 -4.51 0.35 -14.11
CA ILE A 420 -3.51 1.40 -13.90
C ILE A 420 -2.23 1.14 -14.74
N MET A 421 -1.81 2.12 -15.58
CA MET A 421 -0.53 2.11 -16.27
C MET A 421 0.58 2.59 -15.34
N VAL A 422 1.61 1.79 -15.08
CA VAL A 422 2.84 2.29 -14.43
C VAL A 422 3.62 3.18 -15.41
N TYR A 423 3.99 4.38 -15.00
CA TYR A 423 4.80 5.34 -15.78
C TYR A 423 5.80 6.02 -14.84
N GLY A 424 7.10 5.87 -15.07
CA GLY A 424 8.13 6.36 -14.14
C GLY A 424 7.93 5.82 -12.71
N ASP A 425 7.85 6.71 -11.73
CA ASP A 425 7.61 6.42 -10.31
C ASP A 425 6.13 6.57 -9.88
N GLY A 426 5.23 6.72 -10.84
CA GLY A 426 3.80 6.87 -10.63
C GLY A 426 2.99 6.11 -11.67
N VAL A 427 1.78 6.59 -11.92
CA VAL A 427 0.82 5.93 -12.80
C VAL A 427 0.14 6.90 -13.73
N ILE A 428 -0.20 6.48 -14.94
CA ILE A 428 -1.07 7.23 -15.84
C ILE A 428 -2.50 6.73 -15.67
N THR A 429 -3.41 7.66 -15.37
CA THR A 429 -4.84 7.38 -15.20
C THR A 429 -5.54 7.24 -16.55
N SER A 430 -6.78 6.75 -16.56
CA SER A 430 -7.63 6.70 -17.75
C SER A 430 -7.93 8.07 -18.39
N ARG A 431 -7.60 9.17 -17.70
CA ARG A 431 -7.72 10.55 -18.19
C ARG A 431 -6.43 11.09 -18.80
N ASN A 432 -5.42 10.24 -19.05
CA ASN A 432 -4.09 10.62 -19.50
C ASN A 432 -3.37 11.62 -18.57
N THR A 433 -3.66 11.56 -17.26
CA THR A 433 -2.95 12.34 -16.23
C THR A 433 -1.92 11.46 -15.53
N PHE A 434 -0.76 12.01 -15.19
CA PHE A 434 0.18 11.36 -14.29
C PHE A 434 -0.28 11.50 -12.83
N GLN A 435 -0.09 10.46 -12.04
CA GLN A 435 -0.42 10.42 -10.63
C GLN A 435 0.62 9.59 -9.88
N LYS A 436 1.39 10.20 -8.98
CA LYS A 436 2.22 9.50 -8.01
C LYS A 436 1.45 9.30 -6.70
N TYR A 437 1.39 8.06 -6.24
CA TYR A 437 0.91 7.72 -4.91
C TYR A 437 2.09 7.52 -3.99
N TYR A 438 2.22 8.38 -2.99
CA TYR A 438 3.31 8.32 -2.02
C TYR A 438 2.98 7.35 -0.89
N GLN A 439 3.99 6.75 -0.27
CA GLN A 439 3.85 6.33 1.14
C GLN A 439 3.96 7.56 2.05
N GLN A 440 3.34 7.52 3.24
CA GLN A 440 3.30 8.68 4.13
C GLN A 440 4.71 9.09 4.57
N GLU A 441 5.56 8.11 4.87
CA GLU A 441 6.96 8.26 5.24
C GLU A 441 7.81 8.70 4.05
N GLU A 442 7.57 8.14 2.86
CA GLU A 442 8.25 8.54 1.62
C GLU A 442 8.02 10.03 1.33
N LEU A 443 6.78 10.50 1.46
CA LEU A 443 6.44 11.90 1.27
C LEU A 443 7.16 12.80 2.28
N LYS A 444 7.20 12.42 3.56
CA LYS A 444 7.92 13.18 4.58
C LYS A 444 9.40 13.29 4.26
N VAL A 445 10.05 12.15 3.98
CA VAL A 445 11.48 12.09 3.68
C VAL A 445 11.81 12.93 2.44
N TYR A 446 10.97 12.87 1.41
CA TYR A 446 11.12 13.70 0.22
C TYR A 446 11.07 15.20 0.56
N ILE A 447 10.08 15.64 1.33
CA ILE A 447 9.94 17.05 1.73
C ILE A 447 11.14 17.49 2.56
N ASP A 448 11.47 16.73 3.61
CA ASP A 448 12.58 17.03 4.53
C ASP A 448 13.91 17.16 3.78
N GLN A 449 14.19 16.25 2.83
CA GLN A 449 15.43 16.26 2.05
C GLN A 449 15.51 17.39 1.02
N VAL A 450 14.39 17.74 0.39
CA VAL A 450 14.36 18.82 -0.61
C VAL A 450 14.48 20.19 0.05
N LEU A 451 13.76 20.40 1.15
CA LEU A 451 13.71 21.70 1.84
C LEU A 451 14.77 21.85 2.93
N ASN A 452 15.35 20.75 3.41
CA ASN A 452 16.25 20.69 4.57
C ASN A 452 15.60 21.29 5.84
N VAL A 453 14.30 21.07 6.00
CA VAL A 453 13.48 21.51 7.14
C VAL A 453 12.55 20.37 7.54
N ASP A 454 12.38 20.13 8.85
CA ASP A 454 11.50 19.07 9.35
C ASP A 454 10.02 19.40 9.14
N ALA A 455 9.38 18.65 8.25
CA ALA A 455 7.96 18.77 7.95
C ALA A 455 7.09 18.14 9.05
N ILE A 456 6.02 18.85 9.45
CA ILE A 456 5.08 18.42 10.48
C ILE A 456 3.84 17.83 9.81
N PRO A 457 3.45 16.57 10.11
CA PRO A 457 2.22 16.01 9.54
C PRO A 457 0.99 16.68 10.15
N LEU A 458 0.13 17.19 9.28
CA LEU A 458 -1.18 17.70 9.66
C LEU A 458 -2.21 16.56 9.62
N ASP A 459 -2.16 15.74 8.57
CA ASP A 459 -3.05 14.62 8.26
C ASP A 459 -2.33 13.68 7.23
N LEU A 460 -2.91 12.53 6.88
CA LEU A 460 -2.38 11.66 5.83
C LEU A 460 -2.22 12.39 4.50
N GLY A 461 -1.01 12.34 3.96
CA GLY A 461 -0.62 12.99 2.73
C GLY A 461 -0.47 14.51 2.82
N ILE A 462 -0.59 15.09 4.02
CA ILE A 462 -0.62 16.54 4.22
C ILE A 462 0.39 16.94 5.30
N TYR A 463 1.36 17.75 4.90
CA TYR A 463 2.42 18.27 5.74
C TYR A 463 2.42 19.78 5.74
N ILE A 464 2.86 20.37 6.85
CA ILE A 464 3.15 21.80 6.95
C ILE A 464 4.61 22.00 7.32
N VAL A 465 5.22 23.04 6.77
CA VAL A 465 6.62 23.40 6.98
C VAL A 465 6.69 24.86 7.40
N PHE A 466 7.27 25.12 8.58
CA PHE A 466 7.40 26.48 9.13
C PHE A 466 8.75 27.07 8.76
N ARG A 467 8.76 28.37 8.44
CA ARG A 467 9.99 29.16 8.26
C ARG A 467 10.73 29.42 9.57
N ASP A 468 9.97 29.65 10.65
CA ASP A 468 10.51 29.85 12.00
C ASP A 468 10.38 28.57 12.82
N GLU A 469 11.51 28.05 13.29
CA GLU A 469 11.57 26.84 14.13
C GLU A 469 10.84 27.03 15.47
N THR A 470 10.82 28.24 16.02
CA THR A 470 10.10 28.58 17.25
C THR A 470 8.59 28.45 17.08
N GLU A 471 8.06 28.92 15.93
CA GLU A 471 6.65 28.77 15.59
C GLU A 471 6.30 27.29 15.32
N ALA A 472 7.21 26.55 14.69
CA ALA A 472 7.08 25.11 14.51
C ALA A 472 6.93 24.39 15.87
N GLU A 473 7.76 24.73 16.86
CA GLU A 473 7.70 24.14 18.20
C GLU A 473 6.45 24.57 18.98
N LYS A 474 6.03 25.84 18.87
CA LYS A 474 4.74 26.29 19.44
C LYS A 474 3.58 25.48 18.87
N PHE A 475 3.57 25.25 17.56
CA PHE A 475 2.55 24.44 16.88
C PHE A 475 2.59 22.96 17.33
N ARG A 476 3.77 22.35 17.43
CA ARG A 476 3.91 20.98 17.95
C ARG A 476 3.38 20.86 19.38
N ALA A 477 3.69 21.82 20.24
CA ALA A 477 3.28 21.80 21.64
C ALA A 477 1.76 22.00 21.82
N SER A 478 1.14 22.87 21.00
CA SER A 478 -0.30 23.13 21.10
C SER A 478 -1.16 21.88 20.83
N ARG A 479 -0.70 20.98 19.94
CA ARG A 479 -1.39 19.71 19.62
C ARG A 479 -1.55 18.75 20.80
N PHE A 480 -0.74 18.89 21.85
CA PHE A 480 -0.78 18.03 23.04
C PHE A 480 -1.28 18.77 24.28
N ARG A 481 -1.84 19.97 24.14
CA ARG A 481 -2.37 20.75 25.25
C ARG A 481 -3.82 20.37 25.53
N SER A 482 -4.15 20.12 26.80
CA SER A 482 -5.52 19.80 27.21
C SER A 482 -6.36 21.06 27.49
N ARG A 483 -7.65 21.04 27.15
CA ARG A 483 -8.58 22.12 27.54
C ARG A 483 -8.95 22.00 29.03
N LEU A 484 -8.64 23.05 29.80
CA LEU A 484 -8.93 23.15 31.24
C LEU A 484 -9.88 24.31 31.51
N THR A 485 -10.73 24.13 32.51
CA THR A 485 -11.64 25.16 33.00
C THR A 485 -11.09 25.70 34.32
N SER A 486 -11.21 27.00 34.53
CA SER A 486 -10.75 27.67 35.75
C SER A 486 -11.52 27.15 36.98
N PRO A 487 -10.86 27.01 38.15
CA PRO A 487 -11.50 26.63 39.41
C PRO A 487 -12.68 27.55 39.75
N LYS A 488 -13.78 26.98 40.25
CA LYS A 488 -14.94 27.79 40.66
C LYS A 488 -14.64 28.48 41.99
N VAL A 489 -15.02 29.75 42.11
CA VAL A 489 -15.01 30.48 43.37
C VAL A 489 -16.07 29.85 44.28
N ARG A 490 -15.66 29.35 45.45
CA ARG A 490 -16.54 28.56 46.36
C ARG A 490 -16.97 29.34 47.60
N LEU A 491 -16.32 30.47 47.89
CA LEU A 491 -16.51 31.23 49.12
C LEU A 491 -16.84 32.70 48.81
N ASN A 492 -17.94 33.22 49.38
CA ASN A 492 -18.23 34.66 49.43
C ASN A 492 -17.27 35.33 50.42
N ILE A 493 -16.04 35.58 49.98
CA ILE A 493 -15.11 36.44 50.69
C ILE A 493 -15.38 37.86 50.19
N LYS A 494 -15.94 38.74 51.04
CA LYS A 494 -16.25 40.14 50.69
C LYS A 494 -15.09 40.83 49.97
N ARG A 495 -13.85 40.61 50.45
CA ARG A 495 -12.63 41.15 49.83
C ARG A 495 -12.32 40.58 48.44
N PHE A 496 -12.71 39.37 48.09
CA PHE A 496 -12.42 38.82 46.76
C PHE A 496 -13.39 39.36 45.71
N GLU A 497 -14.67 39.52 46.07
CA GLU A 497 -15.71 40.09 45.19
C GLU A 497 -15.31 41.50 44.70
N ASP A 498 -14.77 42.33 45.61
CA ASP A 498 -14.32 43.70 45.31
C ASP A 498 -13.18 43.76 44.26
N TYR A 499 -12.41 42.69 44.09
CA TYR A 499 -11.27 42.64 43.18
C TYR A 499 -11.39 41.58 42.09
N GLN A 500 -12.57 40.97 41.92
CA GLN A 500 -12.73 39.84 41.01
C GLN A 500 -12.32 40.20 39.57
N ASP A 501 -12.79 41.34 39.06
CA ASP A 501 -12.47 41.80 37.70
C ASP A 501 -10.97 42.08 37.53
N LEU A 502 -10.34 42.67 38.55
CA LEU A 502 -8.90 42.96 38.57
C LEU A 502 -8.05 41.68 38.62
N LEU A 503 -8.51 40.65 39.31
CA LEU A 503 -7.82 39.36 39.47
C LEU A 503 -8.13 38.38 38.35
N GLN A 504 -9.18 38.60 37.56
CA GLN A 504 -9.62 37.71 36.49
C GLN A 504 -8.51 37.39 35.45
N PRO A 505 -7.70 38.35 34.99
CA PRO A 505 -6.58 38.05 34.09
C PRO A 505 -5.55 37.09 34.71
N LEU A 506 -5.24 37.26 36.00
CA LEU A 506 -4.33 36.39 36.73
C LEU A 506 -4.91 34.97 36.91
N ILE A 507 -6.21 34.87 37.25
CA ILE A 507 -6.94 33.59 37.34
C ILE A 507 -6.87 32.87 35.99
N GLN A 508 -7.14 33.58 34.90
CA GLN A 508 -7.12 33.03 33.55
C GLN A 508 -5.72 32.56 33.15
N PHE A 509 -4.69 33.35 33.45
CA PHE A 509 -3.30 32.99 33.18
C PHE A 509 -2.89 31.72 33.93
N VAL A 510 -3.13 31.65 35.24
CA VAL A 510 -2.72 30.49 36.04
C VAL A 510 -3.54 29.25 35.65
N SER A 511 -4.81 29.41 35.28
CA SER A 511 -5.65 28.31 34.80
C SER A 511 -5.14 27.77 33.47
N ASP A 512 -4.66 28.66 32.60
CA ASP A 512 -4.11 28.31 31.30
C ASP A 512 -2.69 27.72 31.40
N ARG A 513 -1.80 28.25 32.25
CA ARG A 513 -0.38 27.86 32.30
C ARG A 513 -0.01 26.91 33.43
N GLY A 514 -0.85 26.80 34.47
CA GLY A 514 -0.57 25.98 35.65
C GLY A 514 0.58 26.49 36.52
N ARG A 515 0.99 27.74 36.32
CA ARG A 515 2.05 28.44 37.08
C ARG A 515 1.73 29.93 37.15
N LEU A 516 2.38 30.64 38.07
CA LEU A 516 2.33 32.10 38.10
C LEU A 516 3.07 32.71 36.89
N PRO A 517 2.61 33.87 36.40
CA PRO A 517 3.32 34.64 35.38
C PRO A 517 4.67 35.13 35.92
N VAL A 518 5.67 35.20 35.03
CA VAL A 518 6.89 35.98 35.26
C VAL A 518 6.69 37.40 34.72
N GLU A 519 7.63 38.31 35.02
CA GLU A 519 7.57 39.70 34.56
C GLU A 519 7.28 39.78 33.05
N THR A 520 6.39 40.68 32.65
CA THR A 520 5.96 40.93 31.25
C THR A 520 5.03 39.90 30.60
N GLU A 521 4.72 38.77 31.25
CA GLU A 521 3.78 37.78 30.69
C GLU A 521 2.31 38.13 30.90
N LEU A 522 2.00 39.04 31.84
CA LEU A 522 0.66 39.50 32.13
C LEU A 522 0.58 41.01 31.87
N PRO A 523 -0.14 41.47 30.83
CA PRO A 523 -0.29 42.90 30.53
C PRO A 523 -0.85 43.73 31.71
N GLU A 524 -1.74 43.13 32.48
CA GLU A 524 -2.41 43.74 33.64
C GLU A 524 -1.60 43.62 34.95
N GLU A 525 -0.31 43.28 34.87
CA GLU A 525 0.55 43.06 36.03
C GLU A 525 0.68 44.29 36.95
N GLU A 526 0.80 45.50 36.39
CA GLU A 526 1.02 46.73 37.15
C GLU A 526 -0.18 47.12 38.04
N PRO A 527 -1.43 47.19 37.53
CA PRO A 527 -2.61 47.40 38.37
C PRO A 527 -2.74 46.40 39.53
N ILE A 528 -2.45 45.11 39.28
CA ILE A 528 -2.52 44.08 40.32
C ILE A 528 -1.41 44.28 41.37
N LYS A 529 -0.20 44.66 40.95
CA LYS A 529 0.90 44.97 41.87
C LYS A 529 0.64 46.22 42.72
N GLN A 530 -0.02 47.24 42.17
CA GLN A 530 -0.36 48.44 42.93
C GLN A 530 -1.28 48.12 44.11
N GLU A 531 -2.28 47.26 43.92
CA GLU A 531 -3.22 46.88 44.97
C GLU A 531 -2.65 45.84 45.96
N PHE A 532 -1.97 44.80 45.46
CA PHE A 532 -1.56 43.64 46.28
C PHE A 532 -0.05 43.58 46.59
N GLY A 533 0.75 44.47 46.01
CA GLY A 533 2.22 44.52 46.10
C GLY A 533 2.96 43.47 45.26
N SER A 534 2.37 42.29 45.01
CA SER A 534 2.92 41.29 44.08
C SER A 534 1.86 40.31 43.57
N LEU A 535 2.10 39.71 42.39
CA LEU A 535 1.23 38.68 41.82
C LEU A 535 1.11 37.44 42.72
N LYS A 536 2.17 37.11 43.49
CA LYS A 536 2.13 36.02 44.47
C LYS A 536 1.14 36.31 45.60
N ARG A 537 1.10 37.55 46.10
CA ARG A 537 0.14 37.97 47.14
C ARG A 537 -1.28 38.02 46.61
N ALA A 538 -1.47 38.56 45.40
CA ALA A 538 -2.75 38.53 44.71
C ALA A 538 -3.28 37.08 44.56
N PHE A 539 -2.41 36.15 44.17
CA PHE A 539 -2.79 34.74 44.04
C PHE A 539 -3.08 34.06 45.38
N GLN A 540 -2.47 34.47 46.49
CA GLN A 540 -2.86 33.96 47.82
C GLN A 540 -4.31 34.29 48.17
N LEU A 541 -4.82 35.46 47.75
CA LEU A 541 -6.23 35.79 47.92
C LEU A 541 -7.13 34.89 47.03
N ILE A 542 -6.71 34.62 45.79
CA ILE A 542 -7.40 33.68 44.90
C ILE A 542 -7.46 32.28 45.54
N LEU A 543 -6.37 31.78 46.12
CA LEU A 543 -6.32 30.49 46.81
C LEU A 543 -7.25 30.42 48.02
N GLN A 544 -7.46 31.54 48.73
CA GLN A 544 -8.43 31.61 49.82
C GLN A 544 -9.88 31.56 49.32
N ALA A 545 -10.16 32.11 48.14
CA ALA A 545 -11.50 32.17 47.54
C ALA A 545 -11.88 30.92 46.73
N THR A 546 -10.91 30.07 46.39
CA THR A 546 -11.05 28.86 45.56
C THR A 546 -10.57 27.62 46.29
N ASN A 547 -10.65 26.44 45.67
CA ASN A 547 -10.07 25.21 46.23
C ASN A 547 -8.59 25.07 45.79
N PRO A 548 -7.60 25.11 46.70
CA PRO A 548 -6.19 24.96 46.36
C PRO A 548 -5.85 23.68 45.58
N ASP A 549 -6.51 22.56 45.91
CA ASP A 549 -6.27 21.27 45.26
C ASP A 549 -6.60 21.31 43.75
N GLU A 550 -7.57 22.14 43.33
CA GLU A 550 -7.91 22.30 41.91
C GLU A 550 -6.78 22.97 41.12
N TRP A 551 -6.04 23.89 41.75
CA TRP A 551 -4.87 24.52 41.13
C TRP A 551 -3.70 23.55 40.99
N ASP A 552 -3.49 22.67 41.98
CA ASP A 552 -2.50 21.61 41.89
C ASP A 552 -2.81 20.60 40.78
N VAL A 553 -4.11 20.27 40.58
CA VAL A 553 -4.57 19.45 39.46
C VAL A 553 -4.28 20.14 38.12
N ILE A 554 -4.52 21.45 38.00
CA ILE A 554 -4.19 22.21 36.78
C ILE A 554 -2.68 22.18 36.52
N ALA A 555 -1.85 22.51 37.52
CA ALA A 555 -0.40 22.49 37.40
C ALA A 555 0.12 21.09 37.02
N HIS A 556 -0.43 20.04 37.62
CA HIS A 556 -0.09 18.66 37.32
C HIS A 556 -0.49 18.27 35.88
N LYS A 557 -1.69 18.65 35.43
CA LYS A 557 -2.14 18.37 34.06
C LYS A 557 -1.29 19.11 33.02
N ARG A 558 -0.87 20.35 33.31
CA ARG A 558 0.08 21.10 32.46
C ARG A 558 1.47 20.48 32.40
N ARG A 559 1.97 19.96 33.53
CA ARG A 559 3.18 19.12 33.54
C ARG A 559 3.01 17.91 32.63
N GLN A 560 1.90 17.19 32.72
CA GLN A 560 1.63 16.02 31.88
C GLN A 560 1.58 16.37 30.39
N ASP A 561 0.90 17.44 29.99
CA ASP A 561 0.83 17.91 28.60
C ASP A 561 2.24 18.21 28.04
N LEU A 562 3.07 18.94 28.79
CA LEU A 562 4.44 19.25 28.41
C LEU A 562 5.32 18.00 28.34
N LEU A 563 5.14 17.03 29.25
CA LEU A 563 5.88 15.77 29.19
C LEU A 563 5.55 14.97 27.94
N VAL A 564 4.27 14.88 27.56
CA VAL A 564 3.85 14.22 26.31
C VAL A 564 4.56 14.88 25.12
N TYR A 565 4.52 16.21 25.03
CA TYR A 565 5.20 16.95 23.97
C TYR A 565 6.72 16.70 23.96
N ILE A 566 7.43 16.88 25.10
CA ILE A 566 8.90 16.71 25.17
C ILE A 566 9.33 15.26 24.88
N ALA A 567 8.51 14.29 25.27
CA ALA A 567 8.70 12.88 24.94
C ALA A 567 8.61 12.68 23.43
N LEU A 568 7.53 13.15 22.83
CA LEU A 568 7.25 13.06 21.40
C LEU A 568 8.30 13.77 20.53
N SER A 569 8.85 14.90 20.97
CA SER A 569 9.95 15.58 20.26
C SER A 569 11.23 14.74 20.15
N ARG A 570 11.34 13.59 20.85
CA ARG A 570 12.49 12.68 20.72
C ARG A 570 12.47 11.85 19.43
N PHE A 571 11.31 11.66 18.79
CA PHE A 571 11.20 10.90 17.53
C PHE A 571 11.75 11.69 16.32
N GLY A 572 11.85 13.01 16.45
CA GLY A 572 12.61 13.87 15.54
C GLY A 572 13.85 14.43 16.24
N ARG A 573 14.06 15.74 16.10
CA ARG A 573 15.10 16.46 16.84
C ARG A 573 14.48 17.14 18.06
N ARG A 574 14.77 16.64 19.26
CA ARG A 574 14.34 17.31 20.50
C ARG A 574 14.92 18.74 20.51
N PRO A 575 14.08 19.78 20.66
CA PRO A 575 14.55 21.15 20.57
C PRO A 575 15.55 21.46 21.68
N LYS A 576 16.55 22.28 21.35
CA LYS A 576 17.43 22.92 22.32
C LYS A 576 16.66 24.02 23.02
N LEU A 577 17.08 24.37 24.24
CA LEU A 577 16.38 25.37 25.05
C LEU A 577 16.17 26.71 24.32
N PHE A 578 17.15 27.16 23.53
CA PHE A 578 17.04 28.43 22.80
C PHE A 578 16.05 28.41 21.63
N GLN A 579 15.70 27.23 21.11
CA GLN A 579 14.73 27.03 20.03
C GLN A 579 13.27 27.06 20.54
N LEU A 580 13.09 27.02 21.87
CA LEU A 580 11.78 27.16 22.49
C LEU A 580 11.41 28.64 22.63
N SER A 581 10.12 28.94 22.56
CA SER A 581 9.60 30.28 22.85
C SER A 581 9.87 30.67 24.32
N GLU A 582 9.99 31.97 24.60
CA GLU A 582 10.16 32.46 25.99
C GLU A 582 9.04 31.95 26.91
N GLN A 583 7.81 31.94 26.41
CA GLN A 583 6.65 31.41 27.13
C GLN A 583 6.82 29.93 27.53
N MET A 584 7.38 29.10 26.63
CA MET A 584 7.67 27.69 26.91
C MET A 584 8.86 27.53 27.85
N LYS A 585 9.90 28.37 27.74
CA LYS A 585 11.02 28.38 28.69
C LYS A 585 10.54 28.66 30.11
N ASN A 586 9.65 29.65 30.26
CA ASN A 586 9.04 30.02 31.53
C ASN A 586 8.14 28.92 32.08
N ASP A 587 7.34 28.26 31.24
CA ASP A 587 6.56 27.08 31.62
C ASP A 587 7.42 25.96 32.17
N ILE A 588 8.47 25.60 31.44
CA ILE A 588 9.36 24.51 31.82
C ILE A 588 10.06 24.83 33.14
N LYS A 589 10.52 26.07 33.31
CA LYS A 589 11.14 26.54 34.56
C LYS A 589 10.14 26.55 35.71
N GLY A 590 8.92 27.05 35.52
CA GLY A 590 7.90 27.13 36.55
C GLY A 590 7.33 25.78 36.98
N LEU A 591 7.20 24.84 36.04
CA LEU A 591 6.55 23.54 36.27
C LEU A 591 7.54 22.41 36.62
N PHE A 592 8.78 22.47 36.12
CA PHE A 592 9.79 21.43 36.35
C PHE A 592 11.06 21.96 37.01
N GLY A 593 11.27 23.27 37.10
CA GLY A 593 12.50 23.88 37.61
C GLY A 593 13.61 23.98 36.56
N SER A 594 13.82 22.96 35.73
CA SER A 594 14.80 23.01 34.63
C SER A 594 14.40 22.16 33.42
N TYR A 595 14.88 22.56 32.25
CA TYR A 595 14.66 21.81 31.02
C TYR A 595 15.25 20.39 31.09
N LYS A 596 16.44 20.24 31.67
CA LYS A 596 17.07 18.93 31.88
C LYS A 596 16.17 17.98 32.68
N LYS A 597 15.53 18.48 33.76
CA LYS A 597 14.62 17.66 34.57
C LYS A 597 13.38 17.24 33.78
N SER A 598 12.81 18.15 32.98
CA SER A 598 11.67 17.81 32.11
C SER A 598 12.02 16.75 31.06
N CYS A 599 13.20 16.84 30.44
CA CYS A 599 13.70 15.83 29.49
C CYS A 599 13.87 14.45 30.15
N ASN A 600 14.49 14.39 31.32
CA ASN A 600 14.69 13.14 32.04
C ASN A 600 13.36 12.44 32.40
N LEU A 601 12.35 13.22 32.82
CA LEU A 601 11.01 12.71 33.12
C LEU A 601 10.30 12.22 31.85
N ALA A 602 10.41 12.95 30.74
CA ALA A 602 9.86 12.56 29.46
C ALA A 602 10.52 11.26 28.93
N ASP A 603 11.82 11.10 29.16
CA ASP A 603 12.56 9.89 28.77
C ASP A 603 12.14 8.67 29.60
N LEU A 604 11.93 8.85 30.90
CA LEU A 604 11.37 7.80 31.77
C LEU A 604 9.96 7.40 31.31
N MET A 605 9.15 8.37 30.89
CA MET A 605 7.80 8.13 30.38
C MET A 605 7.82 7.33 29.07
N LEU A 606 8.74 7.63 28.14
CA LEU A 606 8.95 6.83 26.92
C LEU A 606 9.43 5.41 27.22
N TYR A 607 10.36 5.25 28.17
CA TYR A 607 10.81 3.92 28.58
C TYR A 607 9.64 3.08 29.13
N THR A 608 8.79 3.71 29.94
CA THR A 608 7.58 3.09 30.50
C THR A 608 6.59 2.67 29.41
N LEU A 609 6.48 3.45 28.33
CA LEU A 609 5.61 3.16 27.18
C LEU A 609 5.93 1.82 26.50
N GLY A 610 7.19 1.36 26.59
CA GLY A 610 7.66 0.12 25.98
C GLY A 610 7.14 -1.16 26.62
N ASP A 611 6.53 -1.10 27.82
CA ASP A 611 5.94 -2.27 28.49
C ASP A 611 4.44 -2.42 28.15
N PRO A 612 4.05 -3.46 27.37
CA PRO A 612 2.64 -3.69 27.03
C PRO A 612 1.72 -3.88 28.24
N LYS A 613 2.24 -4.40 29.36
CA LYS A 613 1.44 -4.62 30.57
C LYS A 613 1.02 -3.30 31.22
N ILE A 614 1.89 -2.30 31.16
CA ILE A 614 1.60 -0.96 31.67
C ILE A 614 0.50 -0.34 30.81
N ILE A 615 0.65 -0.35 29.48
CA ILE A 615 -0.38 0.16 28.56
C ILE A 615 -1.70 -0.58 28.75
N ALA A 616 -1.67 -1.91 28.94
CA ALA A 616 -2.85 -2.71 29.26
C ALA A 616 -3.56 -2.21 30.53
N ASN A 617 -2.80 -1.98 31.60
CA ASN A 617 -3.32 -1.50 32.87
C ASN A 617 -3.95 -0.11 32.73
N HIS A 618 -3.30 0.83 32.04
CA HIS A 618 -3.87 2.16 31.77
C HIS A 618 -5.12 2.07 30.90
N CYS A 619 -5.16 1.18 29.90
CA CYS A 619 -6.37 0.94 29.09
C CYS A 619 -7.54 0.46 29.95
N GLN A 620 -7.31 -0.50 30.87
CA GLN A 620 -8.36 -1.05 31.74
C GLN A 620 -8.84 -0.07 32.80
N ASN A 621 -7.93 0.76 33.33
CA ASN A 621 -8.26 1.75 34.35
C ASN A 621 -8.70 3.10 33.77
N SER A 622 -8.76 3.24 32.45
CA SER A 622 -9.22 4.47 31.80
C SER A 622 -10.63 4.85 32.27
N ALA A 623 -10.80 6.11 32.66
CA ALA A 623 -12.10 6.65 33.08
C ALA A 623 -13.07 6.82 31.89
N VAL A 624 -12.51 6.96 30.67
CA VAL A 624 -13.27 7.15 29.43
C VAL A 624 -12.85 6.10 28.41
N GLY A 625 -13.80 5.63 27.60
CA GLY A 625 -13.58 4.67 26.54
C GLY A 625 -14.23 3.32 26.79
N GLN A 626 -14.65 2.70 25.70
CA GLN A 626 -15.25 1.37 25.69
C GLN A 626 -14.16 0.31 25.86
N LYS A 627 -14.09 -0.28 27.04
CA LYS A 627 -13.16 -1.35 27.40
C LYS A 627 -13.65 -2.66 26.79
N ARG A 628 -12.80 -3.32 26.02
CA ARG A 628 -13.05 -4.65 25.43
C ARG A 628 -11.90 -5.59 25.81
N ALA A 629 -12.11 -6.88 25.63
CA ALA A 629 -11.15 -7.92 26.04
C ALA A 629 -9.70 -7.69 25.55
N ASN A 630 -9.51 -7.12 24.35
CA ASN A 630 -8.20 -6.91 23.74
C ASN A 630 -7.93 -5.45 23.34
N SER A 631 -8.80 -4.50 23.69
CA SER A 631 -8.66 -3.11 23.22
C SER A 631 -9.45 -2.11 24.06
N LEU A 632 -8.95 -0.88 24.12
CA LEU A 632 -9.72 0.30 24.53
C LEU A 632 -10.11 1.10 23.29
N TRP A 633 -11.39 1.47 23.18
CA TRP A 633 -11.90 2.32 22.10
C TRP A 633 -12.35 3.65 22.67
N ILE A 634 -11.98 4.75 22.03
CA ILE A 634 -12.46 6.09 22.39
C ILE A 634 -12.88 6.84 21.13
N HIS A 635 -13.74 7.84 21.32
CA HIS A 635 -13.89 8.91 20.36
C HIS A 635 -12.72 9.89 20.49
N ILE A 636 -12.31 10.51 19.38
CA ILE A 636 -11.16 11.43 19.36
C ILE A 636 -11.30 12.60 20.34
N SER A 637 -12.53 13.06 20.59
CA SER A 637 -12.82 14.11 21.58
C SER A 637 -12.44 13.74 23.02
N ALA A 638 -12.29 12.45 23.32
CA ALA A 638 -11.89 11.98 24.65
C ALA A 638 -10.36 11.85 24.81
N LEU A 639 -9.57 11.99 23.74
CA LEU A 639 -8.12 11.76 23.76
C LEU A 639 -7.41 12.63 24.81
N GLU A 640 -7.77 13.91 24.92
CA GLU A 640 -7.16 14.83 25.90
C GLU A 640 -7.45 14.46 27.37
N LYS A 641 -8.52 13.70 27.62
CA LYS A 641 -8.92 13.23 28.95
C LYS A 641 -8.26 11.91 29.35
N LEU A 642 -7.60 11.22 28.42
CA LEU A 642 -6.85 10.01 28.74
C LEU A 642 -5.62 10.29 29.61
N ASP A 643 -5.14 9.22 30.23
CA ASP A 643 -3.84 9.18 30.90
C ASP A 643 -2.72 9.64 29.95
N PRO A 644 -1.75 10.44 30.41
CA PRO A 644 -0.66 10.91 29.56
C PRO A 644 0.09 9.80 28.84
N LEU A 645 0.24 8.59 29.41
CA LEU A 645 0.89 7.47 28.72
C LEU A 645 0.09 6.99 27.51
N LEU A 646 -1.24 6.95 27.59
CA LEU A 646 -2.07 6.59 26.43
C LEU A 646 -2.06 7.69 25.36
N ARG A 647 -2.01 8.96 25.79
CA ARG A 647 -1.83 10.10 24.87
C ARG A 647 -0.48 10.06 24.17
N LEU A 648 0.58 9.72 24.90
CA LEU A 648 1.91 9.50 24.34
C LEU A 648 1.92 8.31 23.37
N TYR A 649 1.25 7.20 23.73
CA TYR A 649 1.12 6.02 22.87
C TYR A 649 0.46 6.34 21.52
N GLU A 650 -0.63 7.11 21.55
CA GLU A 650 -1.29 7.61 20.34
C GLU A 650 -0.42 8.60 19.57
N GLY A 651 0.24 9.51 20.30
CA GLY A 651 1.14 10.52 19.76
C GLY A 651 2.30 9.92 18.97
N CYS A 652 2.83 8.77 19.39
CA CYS A 652 3.87 8.05 18.66
C CYS A 652 3.46 7.70 17.22
N ALA A 653 2.17 7.50 16.97
CA ALA A 653 1.65 7.25 15.63
C ALA A 653 1.25 8.57 14.93
N SER A 654 0.45 9.40 15.61
CA SER A 654 -0.14 10.60 15.00
C SER A 654 0.90 11.70 14.72
N GLN A 655 2.01 11.75 15.45
CA GLN A 655 3.09 12.71 15.19
C GLN A 655 3.97 12.30 14.00
N THR A 656 4.09 10.99 13.73
CA THR A 656 4.92 10.50 12.63
C THR A 656 4.12 10.40 11.34
N LEU A 657 2.89 9.86 11.42
CA LEU A 657 2.08 9.52 10.25
C LEU A 657 0.83 10.40 10.10
N GLY A 658 0.43 11.13 11.13
CA GLY A 658 -0.88 11.77 11.15
C GLY A 658 -2.02 10.80 11.49
N ARG A 659 -3.23 11.33 11.51
CA ARG A 659 -4.48 10.54 11.58
C ARG A 659 -5.09 10.52 10.18
N PRO A 660 -5.92 9.54 9.79
CA PRO A 660 -6.66 9.59 8.53
C PRO A 660 -7.80 10.62 8.58
N GLU A 661 -8.19 11.11 7.40
CA GLU A 661 -9.30 12.05 7.25
C GLU A 661 -10.59 11.49 7.87
N GLY A 662 -11.27 12.33 8.66
CA GLY A 662 -12.54 12.01 9.28
C GLY A 662 -12.45 11.02 10.45
N ALA A 663 -11.27 10.46 10.75
CA ALA A 663 -11.10 9.50 11.84
C ALA A 663 -11.63 10.06 13.16
N ASN A 664 -12.71 9.45 13.66
CA ASN A 664 -13.39 9.89 14.86
C ASN A 664 -13.25 8.89 16.01
N LEU A 665 -12.70 7.70 15.74
CA LEU A 665 -12.42 6.70 16.76
C LEU A 665 -10.95 6.30 16.79
N ILE A 666 -10.46 6.06 17.99
CA ILE A 666 -9.12 5.55 18.26
C ILE A 666 -9.25 4.24 19.02
N LYS A 667 -8.60 3.20 18.53
CA LYS A 667 -8.51 1.88 19.15
C LYS A 667 -7.08 1.60 19.58
N PHE A 668 -6.88 1.51 20.89
CA PHE A 668 -5.66 1.03 21.51
C PHE A 668 -5.70 -0.49 21.57
N HIS A 669 -4.70 -1.17 20.99
CA HIS A 669 -4.58 -2.61 21.11
C HIS A 669 -3.79 -2.96 22.36
N ILE A 670 -4.33 -3.84 23.19
CA ILE A 670 -3.74 -4.16 24.50
C ILE A 670 -2.67 -5.27 24.38
N LYS A 671 -2.81 -6.16 23.38
CA LYS A 671 -1.96 -7.36 23.24
C LYS A 671 -0.81 -7.18 22.24
N THR A 672 -0.91 -6.19 21.37
CA THR A 672 0.05 -5.95 20.29
C THR A 672 0.36 -4.47 20.26
N PRO A 673 1.59 -4.07 19.92
CA PRO A 673 2.00 -2.66 19.85
C PRO A 673 1.40 -1.99 18.60
N LYS A 674 0.08 -1.83 18.59
CA LYS A 674 -0.69 -1.35 17.45
C LYS A 674 -1.68 -0.30 17.91
N ILE A 675 -1.97 0.62 17.00
CA ILE A 675 -3.08 1.55 17.14
C ILE A 675 -3.92 1.51 15.87
N SER A 676 -5.23 1.72 16.00
CA SER A 676 -6.10 1.89 14.84
C SER A 676 -6.92 3.16 14.93
N TYR A 677 -7.02 3.85 13.81
CA TYR A 677 -7.93 4.96 13.58
C TYR A 677 -9.10 4.46 12.76
N LEU A 678 -10.33 4.68 13.23
CA LEU A 678 -11.53 4.24 12.53
C LEU A 678 -12.41 5.45 12.20
N PHE A 679 -13.06 5.37 11.05
CA PHE A 679 -13.98 6.39 10.58
C PHE A 679 -15.42 5.86 10.56
N SER A 680 -16.32 6.60 11.20
CA SER A 680 -17.75 6.39 11.17
C SER A 680 -18.45 7.68 10.72
N PRO A 681 -18.85 7.82 9.45
CA PRO A 681 -19.30 9.11 8.89
C PRO A 681 -20.51 9.68 9.63
N ASP A 682 -21.45 8.83 9.99
CA ASP A 682 -22.70 9.24 10.65
C ASP A 682 -22.60 9.19 12.18
N PHE A 683 -21.39 9.32 12.75
CA PHE A 683 -21.19 9.14 14.19
C PHE A 683 -22.06 10.07 15.02
N ASP A 684 -22.27 11.33 14.62
CA ASP A 684 -23.12 12.26 15.38
C ASP A 684 -24.60 12.23 14.95
N LEU A 685 -24.89 11.68 13.77
CA LEU A 685 -26.24 11.66 13.18
C LEU A 685 -27.04 10.44 13.63
N GLU A 686 -26.39 9.28 13.70
CA GLU A 686 -27.03 7.99 13.98
C GLU A 686 -26.70 7.51 15.41
N PRO A 687 -27.68 6.94 16.14
CA PRO A 687 -27.42 6.31 17.43
C PRO A 687 -26.56 5.04 17.32
N HIS A 688 -26.65 4.33 16.18
CA HIS A 688 -25.90 3.12 15.87
C HIS A 688 -25.20 3.25 14.52
N PRO A 689 -24.16 4.09 14.42
CA PRO A 689 -23.52 4.39 13.15
C PRO A 689 -22.62 3.22 12.72
N THR A 690 -22.45 3.06 11.41
CA THR A 690 -21.60 2.03 10.83
C THR A 690 -20.16 2.50 10.70
N LEU A 691 -19.21 1.56 10.76
CA LEU A 691 -17.81 1.82 10.42
C LEU A 691 -17.64 1.80 8.91
N SER A 692 -16.96 2.80 8.38
CA SER A 692 -16.62 2.92 6.95
C SER A 692 -15.20 2.42 6.67
N THR A 693 -14.21 2.92 7.43
CA THR A 693 -12.81 2.55 7.23
C THR A 693 -12.07 2.35 8.54
N CYS A 694 -10.97 1.61 8.48
CA CYS A 694 -10.01 1.39 9.56
C CYS A 694 -8.59 1.47 8.99
N MET A 695 -7.78 2.37 9.53
CA MET A 695 -6.33 2.40 9.36
C MET A 695 -5.70 1.80 10.60
N GLN A 696 -4.80 0.83 10.45
CA GLN A 696 -4.06 0.22 11.55
C GLN A 696 -2.56 0.39 11.33
N ILE A 697 -1.88 0.86 12.37
CA ILE A 697 -0.45 1.14 12.38
C ILE A 697 0.21 0.19 13.38
N ASP A 698 1.27 -0.50 12.95
CA ASP A 698 2.18 -1.22 13.84
C ASP A 698 3.29 -0.27 14.32
N LEU A 699 3.39 -0.06 15.63
CA LEU A 699 4.28 0.96 16.18
C LEU A 699 5.76 0.55 16.18
N ARG A 700 6.07 -0.70 15.81
CA ARG A 700 7.45 -1.21 15.78
C ARG A 700 8.19 -0.83 14.49
N ASP A 701 7.48 -0.93 13.37
CA ASP A 701 8.02 -0.71 12.02
C ASP A 701 7.23 0.34 11.22
N LEU A 702 6.22 0.96 11.86
CA LEU A 702 5.32 1.96 11.29
C LEU A 702 4.52 1.45 10.09
N GLN A 703 4.44 0.14 9.88
CA GLN A 703 3.67 -0.43 8.78
C GLN A 703 2.19 -0.10 8.92
N VAL A 704 1.63 0.47 7.85
CA VAL A 704 0.23 0.87 7.78
C VAL A 704 -0.56 -0.16 6.99
N SER A 705 -1.72 -0.55 7.54
CA SER A 705 -2.71 -1.42 6.86
C SER A 705 -4.07 -0.73 6.84
N TYR A 706 -4.75 -0.83 5.71
CA TYR A 706 -6.07 -0.22 5.51
C TYR A 706 -7.13 -1.29 5.31
N GLN A 707 -8.31 -1.04 5.86
CA GLN A 707 -9.49 -1.87 5.65
C GLN A 707 -10.69 -0.96 5.41
N ALA A 708 -11.32 -1.09 4.25
CA ALA A 708 -12.65 -0.54 3.98
C ALA A 708 -13.72 -1.58 4.34
N TYR A 709 -14.85 -1.11 4.85
CA TYR A 709 -16.01 -1.93 5.17
C TYR A 709 -17.12 -1.73 4.14
N ASP A 710 -16.75 -1.96 2.87
CA ASP A 710 -17.66 -1.82 1.75
C ASP A 710 -18.62 -3.02 1.69
N GLY A 711 -19.92 -2.75 1.68
CA GLY A 711 -20.95 -3.78 1.54
C GLY A 711 -22.20 -3.52 2.37
N PRO A 712 -23.23 -4.37 2.26
CA PRO A 712 -24.52 -4.17 2.93
C PRO A 712 -24.49 -4.44 4.44
N ASN A 713 -23.41 -5.05 4.96
CA ASN A 713 -23.32 -5.52 6.35
C ASN A 713 -22.06 -5.03 7.11
N PRO A 714 -21.77 -3.72 7.14
CA PRO A 714 -20.60 -3.20 7.82
C PRO A 714 -20.69 -3.38 9.34
N PRO A 715 -19.56 -3.33 10.06
CA PRO A 715 -19.57 -3.26 11.51
C PRO A 715 -20.36 -2.05 12.01
N ILE A 716 -21.04 -2.19 13.14
CA ILE A 716 -21.88 -1.13 13.73
C ILE A 716 -21.45 -0.83 15.16
N LEU A 717 -21.55 0.43 15.57
CA LEU A 717 -21.21 0.86 16.92
C LEU A 717 -22.41 0.74 17.85
N HIS A 718 -22.12 0.30 19.07
CA HIS A 718 -23.07 0.19 20.17
C HIS A 718 -22.51 0.91 21.38
N ARG A 719 -23.40 1.37 22.27
CA ARG A 719 -23.03 2.03 23.52
C ARG A 719 -22.09 3.22 23.32
N LYS A 720 -22.47 4.15 22.43
CA LYS A 720 -21.66 5.34 22.11
C LYS A 720 -21.32 6.19 23.33
N GLU A 721 -22.17 6.20 24.36
CA GLU A 721 -21.92 6.90 25.62
C GLU A 721 -20.61 6.47 26.29
N THR A 722 -20.15 5.24 26.03
CA THR A 722 -18.88 4.74 26.58
C THR A 722 -17.66 5.24 25.82
N LEU A 723 -17.82 5.74 24.59
CA LEU A 723 -16.73 6.21 23.73
C LEU A 723 -16.40 7.69 23.96
N VAL A 724 -17.34 8.47 24.48
CA VAL A 724 -17.26 9.93 24.62
C VAL A 724 -17.25 10.36 26.10
N THR A 725 -16.98 11.65 26.36
CA THR A 725 -17.02 12.22 27.71
C THR A 725 -18.42 12.78 28.04
N PRO A 726 -18.74 13.05 29.32
CA PRO A 726 -20.04 13.60 29.72
C PRO A 726 -20.41 14.95 29.09
N GLU A 727 -19.41 15.73 28.66
CA GLU A 727 -19.60 17.03 28.01
C GLU A 727 -19.96 16.90 26.52
N TYR A 728 -19.93 15.69 25.96
CA TYR A 728 -20.23 15.47 24.56
C TYR A 728 -21.70 15.80 24.24
N PRO A 729 -21.99 16.39 23.07
CA PRO A 729 -23.37 16.65 22.64
C PRO A 729 -24.23 15.39 22.74
N HIS A 730 -25.45 15.53 23.24
CA HIS A 730 -26.41 14.42 23.39
C HIS A 730 -25.97 13.28 24.34
N TYR A 731 -24.92 13.43 25.14
CA TYR A 731 -24.43 12.38 26.07
C TYR A 731 -25.53 11.76 26.93
N GLN A 732 -26.34 12.59 27.60
CA GLN A 732 -27.44 12.12 28.45
C GLN A 732 -28.52 11.35 27.66
N GLN A 733 -28.72 11.65 26.38
CA GLN A 733 -29.66 10.93 25.53
C GLN A 733 -29.09 9.56 25.13
N LEU A 734 -27.78 9.49 24.83
CA LEU A 734 -27.07 8.23 24.56
C LEU A 734 -27.10 7.30 25.78
N VAL A 735 -26.84 7.80 26.98
CA VAL A 735 -26.93 7.01 28.23
C VAL A 735 -28.33 6.41 28.39
N ARG A 736 -29.37 7.23 28.23
CA ARG A 736 -30.77 6.76 28.34
C ARG A 736 -31.15 5.75 27.26
N LEU A 737 -30.57 5.83 26.07
CA LEU A 737 -30.78 4.87 25.00
C LEU A 737 -30.16 3.53 25.38
N SER A 738 -28.87 3.51 25.73
CA SER A 738 -28.15 2.29 26.12
C SER A 738 -28.80 1.59 27.32
N ASP A 739 -29.27 2.36 28.32
CA ASP A 739 -30.05 1.83 29.44
C ASP A 739 -31.36 1.16 29.00
N GLN A 740 -32.05 1.73 28.00
CA GLN A 740 -33.28 1.15 27.46
C GLN A 740 -32.98 -0.14 26.71
N GLU A 741 -31.92 -0.17 25.92
CA GLU A 741 -31.50 -1.32 25.12
C GLU A 741 -31.08 -2.49 26.01
N GLU A 742 -30.32 -2.22 27.07
CA GLU A 742 -29.93 -3.23 28.05
C GLU A 742 -31.14 -3.80 28.81
N LYS A 743 -32.07 -2.93 29.25
CA LYS A 743 -33.34 -3.36 29.86
C LYS A 743 -34.23 -4.12 28.87
N TRP A 744 -34.07 -3.88 27.57
CA TRP A 744 -34.80 -4.59 26.51
C TRP A 744 -34.19 -5.95 26.18
N GLY A 745 -32.91 -6.18 26.52
CA GLY A 745 -32.15 -7.38 26.16
C GLY A 745 -31.47 -7.30 24.79
N LEU A 746 -31.49 -6.13 24.14
CA LEU A 746 -30.91 -5.94 22.80
C LEU A 746 -29.39 -6.10 22.78
N LEU A 747 -28.73 -5.90 23.92
CA LEU A 747 -27.28 -5.95 24.08
C LEU A 747 -26.76 -7.30 24.64
N ASP A 748 -27.62 -8.30 24.84
CA ASP A 748 -27.27 -9.55 25.51
C ASP A 748 -26.23 -10.38 24.73
N ASN A 749 -26.38 -10.44 23.41
CA ASN A 749 -25.47 -11.20 22.56
C ASN A 749 -24.67 -10.26 21.64
N PHE A 750 -23.65 -9.64 22.24
CA PHE A 750 -22.75 -8.72 21.52
C PHE A 750 -22.13 -9.31 20.26
N ARG A 751 -21.96 -10.65 20.15
CA ARG A 751 -21.37 -11.28 18.96
C ARG A 751 -22.30 -11.22 17.75
N LEU A 752 -23.61 -11.34 17.96
CA LEU A 752 -24.59 -11.35 16.88
C LEU A 752 -24.91 -9.95 16.34
N ILE A 753 -24.76 -8.92 17.18
CA ILE A 753 -25.13 -7.53 16.84
C ILE A 753 -23.97 -6.71 16.28
N ARG A 754 -22.77 -7.27 16.07
CA ARG A 754 -21.57 -6.49 15.67
C ARG A 754 -21.67 -5.86 14.29
N THR A 755 -22.62 -6.30 13.47
CA THR A 755 -22.79 -5.88 12.08
C THR A 755 -24.19 -5.31 11.85
N ARG A 756 -24.36 -4.46 10.83
CA ARG A 756 -25.63 -3.77 10.54
C ARG A 756 -26.81 -4.73 10.41
N LEU A 757 -26.69 -5.78 9.60
CA LEU A 757 -27.76 -6.77 9.41
C LEU A 757 -28.01 -7.57 10.69
N GLY A 758 -26.95 -7.88 11.45
CA GLY A 758 -27.08 -8.55 12.75
C GLY A 758 -27.86 -7.72 13.76
N TRP A 759 -27.63 -6.40 13.77
CA TRP A 759 -28.38 -5.47 14.61
C TRP A 759 -29.85 -5.34 14.18
N LEU A 760 -30.11 -5.17 12.89
CA LEU A 760 -31.47 -5.10 12.36
C LEU A 760 -32.27 -6.37 12.67
N LYS A 761 -31.64 -7.55 12.53
CA LYS A 761 -32.24 -8.83 12.92
C LYS A 761 -32.52 -8.89 14.42
N CYS A 762 -31.61 -8.41 15.27
CA CYS A 762 -31.84 -8.36 16.71
C CYS A 762 -33.05 -7.48 17.07
N LEU A 763 -33.18 -6.31 16.44
CA LEU A 763 -34.33 -5.41 16.62
C LEU A 763 -35.63 -6.10 16.20
N GLU A 764 -35.65 -6.75 15.03
CA GLU A 764 -36.78 -7.55 14.57
C GLU A 764 -37.14 -8.66 15.57
N ASP A 765 -36.14 -9.40 16.05
CA ASP A 765 -36.34 -10.53 16.93
C ASP A 765 -36.96 -10.14 18.28
N HIS A 766 -36.66 -8.92 18.73
CA HIS A 766 -37.15 -8.32 19.97
C HIS A 766 -38.34 -7.37 19.76
N CYS A 767 -38.93 -7.35 18.56
CA CYS A 767 -40.03 -6.46 18.17
C CYS A 767 -39.75 -4.98 18.51
N ALA A 768 -38.50 -4.56 18.39
CA ALA A 768 -38.01 -3.24 18.76
C ALA A 768 -37.73 -2.41 17.50
N GLU A 769 -37.90 -1.11 17.62
CA GLU A 769 -37.44 -0.11 16.65
C GLU A 769 -36.80 1.05 17.42
N ILE A 770 -35.81 1.71 16.81
CA ILE A 770 -35.15 2.87 17.41
C ILE A 770 -35.57 4.11 16.63
N ARG A 771 -36.07 5.13 17.34
CA ARG A 771 -36.43 6.42 16.75
C ARG A 771 -35.75 7.53 17.55
N GLY A 772 -34.76 8.18 16.93
CA GLY A 772 -33.84 9.05 17.65
C GLY A 772 -33.14 8.29 18.78
N TYR A 773 -33.18 8.82 20.00
CA TYR A 773 -32.50 8.24 21.17
C TYR A 773 -33.42 7.40 22.08
N ARG A 774 -34.42 6.71 21.52
CA ARG A 774 -35.38 5.90 22.28
C ARG A 774 -35.76 4.61 21.56
N VAL A 775 -36.03 3.57 22.35
CA VAL A 775 -36.50 2.26 21.87
C VAL A 775 -38.02 2.17 21.97
N TYR A 776 -38.67 1.82 20.87
CA TYR A 776 -40.12 1.64 20.76
C TYR A 776 -40.47 0.21 20.34
N TRP A 777 -41.73 -0.16 20.55
CA TRP A 777 -42.26 -1.38 19.97
C TRP A 777 -42.58 -1.13 18.51
N ARG A 778 -42.16 -2.05 17.64
CA ARG A 778 -42.55 -2.06 16.22
C ARG A 778 -44.06 -2.06 16.08
N THR A 779 -44.57 -1.22 15.18
CA THR A 779 -46.01 -1.07 14.93
C THR A 779 -46.61 -2.26 14.17
N ASP A 780 -45.78 -3.00 13.44
CA ASP A 780 -46.12 -4.16 12.63
C ASP A 780 -45.84 -5.50 13.34
N ALA A 781 -45.44 -5.47 14.61
CA ALA A 781 -45.10 -6.68 15.36
C ALA A 781 -46.34 -7.47 15.79
N ASP A 782 -46.25 -8.80 15.73
CA ASP A 782 -47.29 -9.71 16.26
C ASP A 782 -47.61 -9.41 17.74
N PRO A 783 -48.87 -9.06 18.07
CA PRO A 783 -49.29 -8.78 19.44
C PRO A 783 -48.96 -9.89 20.44
N TYR A 784 -48.98 -11.16 20.02
CA TYR A 784 -48.65 -12.28 20.89
C TYR A 784 -47.15 -12.30 21.23
N ARG A 785 -46.28 -12.16 20.22
CA ARG A 785 -44.82 -12.03 20.42
C ARG A 785 -44.45 -10.84 21.31
N VAL A 786 -45.11 -9.69 21.12
CA VAL A 786 -44.93 -8.51 21.98
C VAL A 786 -45.32 -8.81 23.44
N LYS A 787 -46.44 -9.52 23.67
CA LYS A 787 -46.88 -9.90 25.02
C LYS A 787 -45.86 -10.81 25.73
N LEU A 788 -45.30 -11.79 25.01
CA LEU A 788 -44.27 -12.70 25.53
C LEU A 788 -43.01 -11.93 25.92
N LEU A 789 -42.50 -11.07 25.04
CA LEU A 789 -41.31 -10.25 25.29
C LEU A 789 -41.53 -9.25 26.43
N ARG A 790 -42.73 -8.65 26.57
CA ARG A 790 -43.08 -7.81 27.72
C ARG A 790 -43.02 -8.58 29.04
N SER A 791 -43.45 -9.84 29.05
CA SER A 791 -43.36 -10.70 30.22
C SER A 791 -41.90 -10.96 30.60
N ALA A 792 -41.06 -11.34 29.62
CA ALA A 792 -39.62 -11.54 29.82
C ALA A 792 -38.93 -10.26 30.36
N ARG A 793 -39.30 -9.09 29.84
CA ARG A 793 -38.79 -7.79 30.32
C ARG A 793 -39.17 -7.49 31.78
N ARG A 794 -40.40 -7.85 32.19
CA ARG A 794 -40.86 -7.70 33.58
C ARG A 794 -40.10 -8.64 34.52
N ALA A 795 -39.85 -9.87 34.10
CA ALA A 795 -39.02 -10.82 34.86
C ALA A 795 -37.59 -10.29 35.02
N ARG A 796 -36.98 -9.76 33.94
CA ARG A 796 -35.65 -9.15 33.97
C ARG A 796 -35.56 -7.95 34.92
N LYS A 797 -36.56 -7.07 34.91
CA LYS A 797 -36.63 -5.95 35.85
C LYS A 797 -36.68 -6.41 37.32
N LYS A 798 -37.40 -7.50 37.61
CA LYS A 798 -37.46 -8.07 38.96
C LYS A 798 -36.11 -8.62 39.41
N LEU A 799 -35.37 -9.29 38.51
CA LEU A 799 -34.03 -9.80 38.80
C LEU A 799 -33.03 -8.66 39.07
N GLN A 800 -33.05 -7.60 38.26
CA GLN A 800 -32.16 -6.44 38.46
C GLN A 800 -32.49 -5.61 39.72
N SER A 801 -33.71 -5.70 40.26
CA SER A 801 -34.09 -5.05 41.52
C SER A 801 -33.83 -5.91 42.77
N CYS A 802 -33.33 -7.13 42.61
CA CYS A 802 -33.10 -8.10 43.70
C CYS A 802 -31.62 -8.33 44.04
N ASP A 803 -30.67 -7.66 43.39
CA ASP A 803 -29.27 -7.59 43.84
C ASP A 803 -29.07 -6.36 44.76
N PRO A 804 -28.54 -6.51 45.99
CA PRO A 804 -28.31 -5.42 46.94
C PRO A 804 -27.18 -4.46 46.54
#